data_AF-A0A0B6ZSM4-F1
#
_entry.id   AF-A0A0B6ZSM4-F1
#
_cell.length_a   1.000
_cell.length_b   1.000
_cell.length_c   1.000
_cell.angle_alpha   90.00
_cell.angle_beta   90.00
_cell.angle_gamma   90.00
#
_symmetry.space_group_name_H-M   'P 1'
#
loop_
_entity.id
_entity.type
_entity.pdbx_description
1 polymer ?
#
loop_
_entity_poly.entity_id
_entity_poly.type
_entity_poly.pdbx_seq_one_letter_code
_entity_poly.pdbx_strand_id
1 'polypeptide(L)'
;DTIAMIQTLLQAGADINSVDIDRNTPLHLAVQHNKGHSDTSTSLEEFLLDRGANAFAKNKELNMPLHIALQKNGVDPIELCSLLTSVMRDQKVDERNEKGFTPLLYAASSGATICCMHLLQRGANLEVKEYRGNTPLNMAIYGGFDSCAIMLMQRKASLSFPIVISLPQKEEVKKETEEEKKKKRPVLTWRPKKQWKSQQPKALPGESITIFEGAVKNDLTGVAHMLLDALGMPMEAVESALNLSKFYLALRLLRRIPDVSRLHAKNKEGQNLFHVLALKTSRHDPDLQIKVAGALLEKRVPIGDKDKHGFTPLMYAALKHQSVALAKFLIENDLKFDSKVKDTRNRDIMAAFMWDYNWVADKFKVEEVKDWLDTLIDFGHVSLDTLYDHPLPDPLLLGASVSCEQPDYFTTHCKESTSPLIFAIRNYDLGLAKYLLQKGANPNFADSNGLTAMMHAVRMNDVKMVKLLLNYNYDVATDEPSDATDLKPQLSKEQSRQVLAINFEVPKDKNPDDLLDEEVAEEVEEDEAISLSKHTEENEDSVDLGDENEEEEPVVDEIEVDDDENKGSEGSDHDTDIVEEGITTFATLDEEAEQEPAIPENALKLSLVRHVSQMNKEREFISIPKTSTVDLSVVDKNGWTAVHHAVCSLSNATFDNAEIVYLLGKAEAPLEAKNNAGETAIDLAQKTDAENIVKVLNKLLILPPYNKASQPFTRNPQAFTVEEVVPGKAKPDIRVDAEEMLNKLDSIAGAKGDKEDLPKVDDNCEIKNTGEVASHASTNIPYDVTLSKVDVSCNAWGMYNFYKLQIVRHTGKNLYILFTRWGRIGDRGQYQHTPFQSLAEAAKEFCKIFRSKTGNDWSQISKFQNHPKKYRLMPKPEKQHKQLKVEFILESKLPTKLPEPVFDLISELSNVNMLTASTHKFGLDESFMPFGRIKRETLLDARRLLTEISELIDKVTKVRNNLTADVQAEYQSNCEEIAKLTNEYYHLVPISGLESEHIQPITEKKMLRDQTKLLADLMDLQIANTVLLGAKLRNSEINPIDYIYNSLDCRIQPLTEDNPETQFVLTNIHASVPTANINRVFKVAREGENARLAALTMPNHQLLWHGSSMSNFISILSRGLLVTPPEVPWTGHLFGEGIYFADTFLKSSHYCHNHNPKSTCKVMLLCEVALGNPKIDVKHGDEDHLDDDINSLKILGQKAPVPDFDGRLPFGAVLSLGQVQKMLYHPPARIAHNEYIVHNSSQVAIRYLVLFNG
;
A
#
# COMPACT_ATOMS: atom_id res chain seq x y z
N ASP A 1 -9.81 -57.11 12.03
CA ASP A 1 -10.25 -57.66 10.71
C ASP A 1 -9.38 -57.29 9.50
N THR A 2 -8.60 -56.21 9.55
CA THR A 2 -7.79 -55.67 8.43
C THR A 2 -6.98 -56.73 7.65
N ILE A 3 -6.34 -57.69 8.33
CA ILE A 3 -5.54 -58.75 7.67
C ILE A 3 -6.43 -59.69 6.82
N ALA A 4 -7.67 -59.99 7.25
CA ALA A 4 -8.60 -60.82 6.49
C ALA A 4 -9.14 -60.08 5.24
N MET A 5 -9.38 -58.77 5.36
CA MET A 5 -9.72 -57.93 4.22
C MET A 5 -8.58 -57.86 3.19
N ILE A 6 -7.34 -57.59 3.65
CA ILE A 6 -6.16 -57.58 2.77
C ILE A 6 -5.93 -58.96 2.14
N GLN A 7 -6.12 -60.06 2.87
CA GLN A 7 -6.06 -61.41 2.30
C GLN A 7 -7.05 -61.60 1.15
N THR A 8 -8.29 -61.12 1.31
CA THR A 8 -9.33 -61.20 0.28
C THR A 8 -8.96 -60.36 -0.96
N LEU A 9 -8.43 -59.15 -0.76
CA LEU A 9 -7.96 -58.28 -1.86
C LEU A 9 -6.78 -58.89 -2.64
N LEU A 10 -5.82 -59.51 -1.94
CA LEU A 10 -4.71 -60.24 -2.58
C LEU A 10 -5.19 -61.49 -3.34
N GLN A 11 -6.19 -62.20 -2.82
CA GLN A 11 -6.83 -63.32 -3.53
C GLN A 11 -7.63 -62.86 -4.77
N ALA A 12 -8.17 -61.64 -4.75
CA ALA A 12 -8.78 -61.00 -5.92
C ALA A 12 -7.76 -60.44 -6.94
N GLY A 13 -6.46 -60.57 -6.68
CA GLY A 13 -5.38 -60.18 -7.60
C GLY A 13 -4.82 -58.77 -7.41
N ALA A 14 -5.06 -58.12 -6.27
CA ALA A 14 -4.41 -56.85 -5.95
C ALA A 14 -2.88 -57.00 -5.81
N ASP A 15 -2.11 -56.05 -6.36
CA ASP A 15 -0.65 -56.05 -6.24
C ASP A 15 -0.21 -55.50 -4.86
N ILE A 16 0.44 -56.36 -4.07
CA ILE A 16 1.00 -56.02 -2.75
C ILE A 16 2.13 -54.97 -2.81
N ASN A 17 2.71 -54.75 -3.99
CA ASN A 17 3.73 -53.75 -4.26
C ASN A 17 3.22 -52.60 -5.15
N SER A 18 1.90 -52.47 -5.31
CA SER A 18 1.27 -51.25 -5.85
C SER A 18 1.69 -50.01 -5.05
N VAL A 19 1.56 -48.83 -5.66
CA VAL A 19 2.04 -47.57 -5.07
C VAL A 19 1.06 -46.42 -5.20
N ASP A 20 1.08 -45.54 -4.19
CA ASP A 20 0.32 -44.29 -4.17
C ASP A 20 1.00 -43.16 -4.99
N ILE A 21 0.43 -41.96 -4.93
CA ILE A 21 0.95 -40.75 -5.61
C ILE A 21 2.37 -40.36 -5.16
N ASP A 22 2.81 -40.76 -3.98
CA ASP A 22 4.11 -40.47 -3.37
C ASP A 22 5.07 -41.67 -3.39
N ARG A 23 4.67 -42.73 -4.12
CA ARG A 23 5.40 -43.99 -4.32
C ARG A 23 5.53 -44.86 -3.06
N ASN A 24 4.70 -44.64 -2.05
CA ASN A 24 4.59 -45.53 -0.89
C ASN A 24 3.87 -46.82 -1.31
N THR A 25 4.37 -47.98 -0.87
CA THR A 25 3.68 -49.27 -1.00
C THR A 25 2.80 -49.53 0.24
N PRO A 26 1.85 -50.50 0.22
CA PRO A 26 1.11 -50.92 1.40
C PRO A 26 1.98 -51.18 2.65
N LEU A 27 3.20 -51.70 2.48
CA LEU A 27 4.17 -51.88 3.58
C LEU A 27 4.73 -50.57 4.14
N HIS A 28 4.95 -49.54 3.30
CA HIS A 28 5.32 -48.20 3.80
C HIS A 28 4.19 -47.63 4.65
N LEU A 29 2.94 -47.76 4.20
CA LEU A 29 1.76 -47.24 4.90
C LEU A 29 1.52 -47.97 6.23
N ALA A 30 1.62 -49.30 6.27
CA ALA A 30 1.52 -50.08 7.51
C ALA A 30 2.54 -49.60 8.57
N VAL A 31 3.82 -49.55 8.20
CA VAL A 31 4.91 -49.07 9.07
C VAL A 31 4.75 -47.59 9.46
N GLN A 32 4.16 -46.75 8.58
CA GLN A 32 3.83 -45.36 8.89
C GLN A 32 2.73 -45.24 9.94
N HIS A 33 1.70 -46.08 9.89
CA HIS A 33 0.57 -46.06 10.84
C HIS A 33 0.87 -46.75 12.18
N ASN A 34 1.81 -47.71 12.23
CA ASN A 34 2.22 -48.35 13.47
C ASN A 34 2.83 -47.32 14.45
N LYS A 35 2.45 -47.36 15.73
CA LYS A 35 2.92 -46.39 16.75
C LYS A 35 4.33 -46.69 17.26
N GLY A 36 4.76 -47.96 17.23
CA GLY A 36 6.13 -48.35 17.57
C GLY A 36 6.45 -48.47 19.06
N HIS A 37 5.43 -48.46 19.94
CA HIS A 37 5.58 -48.82 21.35
C HIS A 37 5.71 -50.35 21.52
N SER A 38 6.08 -50.81 22.72
CA SER A 38 6.19 -52.23 23.08
C SER A 38 4.92 -53.04 22.82
N ASP A 39 3.76 -52.39 22.86
CA ASP A 39 2.46 -53.06 22.86
C ASP A 39 1.80 -53.02 21.46
N THR A 40 2.47 -52.40 20.47
CA THR A 40 1.97 -52.31 19.09
C THR A 40 2.42 -53.49 18.24
N SER A 41 1.53 -54.47 18.09
CA SER A 41 1.76 -55.68 17.28
C SER A 41 2.21 -55.39 15.85
N THR A 42 3.21 -56.16 15.41
CA THR A 42 3.79 -56.17 14.05
C THR A 42 3.11 -57.14 13.08
N SER A 43 1.99 -57.76 13.46
CA SER A 43 1.34 -58.83 12.69
C SER A 43 0.88 -58.43 11.28
N LEU A 44 0.62 -57.14 11.02
CA LEU A 44 0.22 -56.66 9.69
C LEU A 44 1.44 -56.56 8.76
N GLU A 45 2.55 -56.04 9.27
CA GLU A 45 3.82 -55.93 8.56
C GLU A 45 4.41 -57.31 8.28
N GLU A 46 4.38 -58.22 9.26
CA GLU A 46 4.73 -59.64 9.09
C GLU A 46 3.92 -60.29 7.98
N PHE A 47 2.58 -60.16 8.03
CA PHE A 47 1.69 -60.71 7.02
C PHE A 47 1.99 -60.15 5.61
N LEU A 48 2.27 -58.85 5.48
CA LEU A 48 2.62 -58.25 4.20
C LEU A 48 3.98 -58.76 3.68
N LEU A 49 4.98 -58.89 4.56
CA LEU A 49 6.31 -59.41 4.20
C LEU A 49 6.25 -60.88 3.78
N ASP A 50 5.54 -61.73 4.51
CA ASP A 50 5.31 -63.15 4.18
C ASP A 50 4.58 -63.34 2.84
N ARG A 51 3.75 -62.37 2.45
CA ARG A 51 3.04 -62.34 1.16
C ARG A 51 3.82 -61.65 0.03
N GLY A 52 5.09 -61.28 0.27
CA GLY A 52 6.00 -60.78 -0.76
C GLY A 52 6.05 -59.26 -0.93
N ALA A 53 5.67 -58.49 0.10
CA ALA A 53 5.89 -57.05 0.10
C ALA A 53 7.40 -56.71 0.13
N ASN A 54 7.82 -55.77 -0.71
CA ASN A 54 9.22 -55.44 -0.92
C ASN A 54 9.76 -54.48 0.16
N ALA A 55 10.47 -55.04 1.15
CA ALA A 55 11.17 -54.27 2.19
C ALA A 55 12.25 -53.29 1.67
N PHE A 56 12.68 -53.41 0.41
CA PHE A 56 13.62 -52.51 -0.27
C PHE A 56 12.97 -51.55 -1.27
N ALA A 57 11.64 -51.49 -1.32
CA ALA A 57 10.93 -50.47 -2.10
C ALA A 57 11.31 -49.06 -1.59
N LYS A 58 11.28 -48.06 -2.48
CA LYS A 58 11.62 -46.67 -2.16
C LYS A 58 10.53 -45.72 -2.63
N ASN A 59 10.05 -44.86 -1.73
CA ASN A 59 9.08 -43.81 -2.05
C ASN A 59 9.74 -42.59 -2.75
N LYS A 60 9.01 -41.48 -2.96
CA LYS A 60 9.53 -40.26 -3.61
C LYS A 60 10.80 -39.73 -2.94
N GLU A 61 10.81 -39.61 -1.62
CA GLU A 61 11.98 -39.16 -0.85
C GLU A 61 13.12 -40.19 -0.79
N LEU A 62 13.01 -41.30 -1.52
CA LEU A 62 13.94 -42.45 -1.47
C LEU A 62 14.03 -43.15 -0.11
N ASN A 63 13.05 -42.91 0.78
CA ASN A 63 12.90 -43.66 2.03
C ASN A 63 12.44 -45.09 1.73
N MET A 64 13.01 -46.06 2.44
CA MET A 64 12.50 -47.45 2.53
C MET A 64 11.57 -47.57 3.75
N PRO A 65 10.79 -48.66 3.90
CA PRO A 65 10.00 -48.90 5.12
C PRO A 65 10.85 -48.82 6.40
N LEU A 66 12.11 -49.29 6.39
CA LEU A 66 13.04 -49.17 7.53
C LEU A 66 13.42 -47.71 7.88
N HIS A 67 13.40 -46.77 6.92
CA HIS A 67 13.57 -45.35 7.23
C HIS A 67 12.32 -44.79 7.93
N ILE A 68 11.13 -45.14 7.43
CA ILE A 68 9.84 -44.70 8.01
C ILE A 68 9.64 -45.24 9.43
N ALA A 69 10.01 -46.50 9.66
CA ALA A 69 9.95 -47.12 10.99
C ALA A 69 10.67 -46.29 12.06
N LEU A 70 11.78 -45.64 11.70
CA LEU A 70 12.65 -44.91 12.63
C LEU A 70 12.37 -43.40 12.68
N GLN A 71 11.41 -42.92 11.90
CA GLN A 71 10.93 -41.54 11.87
C GLN A 71 9.84 -41.31 12.95
N LYS A 72 10.11 -41.76 14.18
CA LYS A 72 9.16 -41.78 15.32
C LYS A 72 9.77 -41.09 16.54
N ASN A 73 9.54 -39.79 16.68
CA ASN A 73 10.17 -38.97 17.73
C ASN A 73 9.83 -39.49 19.15
N GLY A 74 10.85 -39.74 19.97
CA GLY A 74 10.68 -40.13 21.38
C GLY A 74 10.24 -41.58 21.60
N VAL A 75 10.27 -42.43 20.56
CA VAL A 75 9.85 -43.85 20.61
C VAL A 75 10.98 -44.72 20.06
N ASP A 76 11.12 -45.95 20.58
CA ASP A 76 12.16 -46.91 20.18
C ASP A 76 11.54 -48.17 19.54
N PRO A 77 11.19 -48.14 18.24
CA PRO A 77 10.41 -49.18 17.56
C PRO A 77 11.26 -50.41 17.19
N ILE A 78 11.85 -51.03 18.21
CA ILE A 78 12.82 -52.12 18.06
C ILE A 78 12.22 -53.36 17.40
N GLU A 79 10.93 -53.64 17.58
CA GLU A 79 10.28 -54.80 16.97
C GLU A 79 10.16 -54.65 15.45
N LEU A 80 9.63 -53.51 14.97
CA LEU A 80 9.62 -53.15 13.55
C LEU A 80 11.03 -53.11 12.95
N CYS A 81 12.00 -52.53 13.67
CA CYS A 81 13.39 -52.47 13.24
C CYS A 81 14.01 -53.88 13.11
N SER A 82 13.76 -54.76 14.08
CA SER A 82 14.23 -56.15 14.08
C SER A 82 13.57 -56.99 12.98
N LEU A 83 12.24 -56.87 12.82
CA LEU A 83 11.48 -57.52 11.75
C LEU A 83 12.02 -57.14 10.37
N LEU A 84 12.05 -55.84 10.06
CA LEU A 84 12.50 -55.35 8.75
C LEU A 84 13.97 -55.73 8.48
N THR A 85 14.87 -55.55 9.45
CA THR A 85 16.28 -55.95 9.29
C THR A 85 16.46 -57.47 9.14
N SER A 86 15.60 -58.30 9.75
CA SER A 86 15.64 -59.76 9.60
C SER A 86 15.27 -60.20 8.18
N VAL A 87 14.21 -59.64 7.59
CA VAL A 87 13.78 -59.94 6.21
C VAL A 87 14.77 -59.37 5.19
N MET A 88 15.33 -58.18 5.46
CA MET A 88 16.39 -57.58 4.65
C MET A 88 17.74 -58.31 4.75
N ARG A 89 17.91 -59.22 5.72
CA ARG A 89 19.15 -59.99 5.99
C ARG A 89 20.39 -59.10 6.07
N ASP A 90 20.24 -57.97 6.78
CA ASP A 90 21.26 -56.93 6.98
C ASP A 90 21.82 -56.29 5.70
N GLN A 91 21.24 -56.59 4.52
CA GLN A 91 21.56 -55.88 3.29
C GLN A 91 20.99 -54.47 3.35
N LYS A 92 21.73 -53.51 2.78
CA LYS A 92 21.23 -52.14 2.55
C LYS A 92 20.87 -51.33 3.81
N VAL A 93 21.35 -51.73 5.00
CA VAL A 93 21.12 -51.00 6.27
C VAL A 93 21.71 -49.57 6.29
N ASP A 94 22.66 -49.26 5.40
CA ASP A 94 23.22 -47.91 5.18
C ASP A 94 22.70 -47.23 3.87
N GLU A 95 21.60 -47.71 3.28
CA GLU A 95 20.95 -47.00 2.15
C GLU A 95 20.54 -45.58 2.55
N ARG A 96 20.80 -44.62 1.65
CA ARG A 96 20.44 -43.22 1.85
C ARG A 96 19.12 -42.86 1.16
N ASN A 97 18.40 -41.95 1.80
CA ASN A 97 17.25 -41.25 1.22
C ASN A 97 17.70 -39.95 0.49
N GLU A 98 16.74 -39.18 -0.02
CA GLU A 98 16.95 -37.91 -0.74
C GLU A 98 17.62 -36.81 0.12
N LYS A 99 17.53 -36.91 1.44
CA LYS A 99 18.17 -35.99 2.40
C LYS A 99 19.55 -36.50 2.88
N GLY A 100 19.98 -37.66 2.39
CA GLY A 100 21.25 -38.31 2.76
C GLY A 100 21.20 -39.13 4.06
N PHE A 101 20.02 -39.28 4.67
CA PHE A 101 19.81 -40.01 5.92
C PHE A 101 19.82 -41.53 5.66
N THR A 102 20.49 -42.26 6.54
CA THR A 102 20.36 -43.72 6.70
C THR A 102 19.39 -44.04 7.84
N PRO A 103 18.93 -45.30 7.99
CA PRO A 103 18.21 -45.78 9.16
C PRO A 103 18.85 -45.36 10.50
N LEU A 104 20.19 -45.48 10.63
CA LEU A 104 20.90 -45.11 11.85
C LEU A 104 20.87 -43.59 12.12
N LEU A 105 20.93 -42.75 11.08
CA LEU A 105 20.78 -41.30 11.21
C LEU A 105 19.36 -40.92 11.63
N TYR A 106 18.33 -41.61 11.12
CA TYR A 106 16.95 -41.42 11.58
C TYR A 106 16.80 -41.81 13.06
N ALA A 107 17.20 -43.02 13.45
CA ALA A 107 17.13 -43.51 14.83
C ALA A 107 17.84 -42.59 15.83
N ALA A 108 19.00 -42.04 15.46
CA ALA A 108 19.71 -41.07 16.30
C ALA A 108 19.03 -39.69 16.34
N SER A 109 18.34 -39.29 15.27
CA SER A 109 17.55 -38.04 15.23
C SER A 109 16.18 -38.13 15.92
N SER A 110 15.70 -39.33 16.23
CA SER A 110 14.42 -39.58 16.91
C SER A 110 14.56 -40.06 18.37
N GLY A 111 15.78 -40.44 18.79
CA GLY A 111 16.11 -40.87 20.15
C GLY A 111 16.13 -42.39 20.38
N ALA A 112 15.79 -43.17 19.35
CA ALA A 112 15.68 -44.64 19.38
C ALA A 112 17.04 -45.32 19.61
N THR A 113 17.45 -45.41 20.87
CA THR A 113 18.77 -45.82 21.35
C THR A 113 19.01 -47.34 21.20
N ILE A 114 17.98 -48.15 21.43
CA ILE A 114 17.98 -49.60 21.24
C ILE A 114 18.01 -49.91 19.74
N CYS A 115 17.19 -49.24 18.92
CA CYS A 115 17.28 -49.32 17.45
C CYS A 115 18.67 -48.93 16.94
N CYS A 116 19.27 -47.85 17.44
CA CYS A 116 20.65 -47.49 17.09
C CYS A 116 21.63 -48.63 17.45
N MET A 117 21.51 -49.21 18.65
CA MET A 117 22.41 -50.29 19.07
C MET A 117 22.22 -51.58 18.25
N HIS A 118 20.98 -51.89 17.85
CA HIS A 118 20.65 -53.02 16.98
C HIS A 118 21.19 -52.83 15.57
N LEU A 119 20.98 -51.66 14.95
CA LEU A 119 21.52 -51.33 13.63
C LEU A 119 23.06 -51.39 13.61
N LEU A 120 23.72 -50.91 14.68
CA LEU A 120 25.17 -51.05 14.84
C LEU A 120 25.62 -52.52 15.00
N GLN A 121 24.83 -53.38 15.65
CA GLN A 121 25.10 -54.83 15.69
C GLN A 121 24.89 -55.51 14.33
N ARG A 122 23.96 -55.00 13.51
CA ARG A 122 23.75 -55.42 12.11
C ARG A 122 24.72 -54.75 11.11
N GLY A 123 25.73 -54.03 11.60
CA GLY A 123 26.83 -53.51 10.78
C GLY A 123 26.61 -52.14 10.13
N ALA A 124 25.58 -51.38 10.52
CA ALA A 124 25.40 -49.99 10.07
C ALA A 124 26.59 -49.09 10.49
N ASN A 125 26.93 -48.11 9.67
CA ASN A 125 28.14 -47.31 9.85
C ASN A 125 27.94 -46.15 10.84
N LEU A 126 28.57 -46.26 12.02
CA LEU A 126 28.58 -45.24 13.10
C LEU A 126 29.01 -43.83 12.64
N GLU A 127 29.89 -43.74 11.64
CA GLU A 127 30.46 -42.49 11.12
C GLU A 127 29.82 -42.02 9.80
N VAL A 128 28.67 -42.59 9.44
CA VAL A 128 27.90 -42.14 8.27
C VAL A 128 27.44 -40.69 8.45
N LYS A 129 27.36 -39.93 7.35
CA LYS A 129 26.97 -38.51 7.36
C LYS A 129 25.80 -38.23 6.44
N GLU A 130 24.86 -37.39 6.87
CA GLU A 130 23.84 -36.79 5.99
C GLU A 130 24.42 -35.60 5.18
N TYR A 131 23.61 -34.96 4.34
CA TYR A 131 24.13 -34.00 3.34
C TYR A 131 24.57 -32.63 3.90
N ARG A 132 24.24 -32.26 5.14
CA ARG A 132 24.88 -31.12 5.84
C ARG A 132 26.21 -31.51 6.50
N GLY A 133 26.48 -32.81 6.67
CA GLY A 133 27.73 -33.37 7.19
C GLY A 133 27.66 -33.94 8.61
N ASN A 134 26.48 -33.98 9.23
CA ASN A 134 26.28 -34.48 10.59
C ASN A 134 26.33 -36.02 10.67
N THR A 135 26.94 -36.54 11.73
CA THR A 135 26.93 -37.96 12.11
C THR A 135 25.73 -38.30 13.00
N PRO A 136 25.42 -39.59 13.25
CA PRO A 136 24.45 -40.02 14.27
C PRO A 136 24.67 -39.33 15.62
N LEU A 137 25.93 -39.19 16.09
CA LEU A 137 26.22 -38.48 17.34
C LEU A 137 25.79 -37.02 17.32
N ASN A 138 26.04 -36.32 16.21
CA ASN A 138 25.64 -34.93 16.04
C ASN A 138 24.10 -34.79 16.00
N MET A 139 23.40 -35.74 15.37
CA MET A 139 21.93 -35.77 15.34
C MET A 139 21.33 -36.02 16.72
N ALA A 140 21.88 -36.98 17.49
CA ALA A 140 21.43 -37.26 18.86
C ALA A 140 21.64 -36.06 19.79
N ILE A 141 22.80 -35.40 19.71
CA ILE A 141 23.10 -34.22 20.53
C ILE A 141 22.27 -33.01 20.10
N TYR A 142 22.04 -32.80 18.79
CA TYR A 142 21.17 -31.74 18.28
C TYR A 142 19.70 -31.93 18.68
N GLY A 143 19.22 -33.18 18.71
CA GLY A 143 17.86 -33.55 19.14
C GLY A 143 17.65 -33.59 20.66
N GLY A 144 18.73 -33.54 21.46
CA GLY A 144 18.64 -33.57 22.92
C GLY A 144 18.59 -34.97 23.55
N PHE A 145 18.95 -36.03 22.80
CA PHE A 145 18.83 -37.42 23.25
C PHE A 145 20.09 -37.88 23.99
N ASP A 146 20.12 -37.66 25.30
CA ASP A 146 21.26 -37.92 26.18
C ASP A 146 21.77 -39.37 26.12
N SER A 147 20.86 -40.33 26.22
CA SER A 147 21.11 -41.76 26.31
C SER A 147 21.61 -42.32 24.97
N CYS A 148 21.07 -41.80 23.87
CA CYS A 148 21.54 -42.09 22.52
C CYS A 148 22.96 -41.55 22.31
N ALA A 149 23.21 -40.29 22.68
CA ALA A 149 24.52 -39.66 22.57
C ALA A 149 25.59 -40.38 23.42
N ILE A 150 25.27 -40.72 24.68
CA ILE A 150 26.15 -41.48 25.58
C ILE A 150 26.46 -42.86 24.99
N MET A 151 25.46 -43.59 24.48
CA MET A 151 25.65 -44.89 23.85
C MET A 151 26.56 -44.79 22.61
N LEU A 152 26.36 -43.79 21.75
CA LEU A 152 27.21 -43.55 20.57
C LEU A 152 28.65 -43.18 20.96
N MET A 153 28.85 -42.36 22.00
CA MET A 153 30.17 -42.05 22.56
C MET A 153 30.86 -43.30 23.15
N GLN A 154 30.14 -44.16 23.88
CA GLN A 154 30.66 -45.44 24.39
C GLN A 154 31.05 -46.41 23.27
N ARG A 155 30.34 -46.37 22.12
CA ARG A 155 30.70 -47.07 20.89
C ARG A 155 31.87 -46.42 20.11
N LYS A 156 32.50 -45.38 20.67
CA LYS A 156 33.66 -44.63 20.15
C LYS A 156 33.37 -43.79 18.90
N ALA A 157 32.18 -43.20 18.81
CA ALA A 157 31.86 -42.21 17.78
C ALA A 157 32.82 -40.99 17.83
N SER A 158 33.11 -40.40 16.67
CA SER A 158 34.10 -39.34 16.52
C SER A 158 33.61 -38.01 17.09
N LEU A 159 34.29 -37.54 18.13
CA LEU A 159 34.04 -36.26 18.80
C LEU A 159 34.58 -35.04 18.02
N SER A 160 35.01 -35.22 16.76
CA SER A 160 35.77 -34.22 15.99
C SER A 160 34.93 -33.43 14.97
N PHE A 161 33.67 -33.80 14.75
CA PHE A 161 32.83 -33.21 13.70
C PHE A 161 31.83 -32.21 14.27
N PRO A 162 31.89 -30.90 13.92
CA PRO A 162 30.96 -29.91 14.45
C PRO A 162 29.53 -30.18 13.97
N ILE A 163 28.54 -29.72 14.74
CA ILE A 163 27.12 -29.87 14.43
C ILE A 163 26.74 -28.76 13.44
N VAL A 164 26.42 -29.14 12.20
CA VAL A 164 26.07 -28.20 11.12
C VAL A 164 24.56 -27.98 11.13
N ILE A 165 24.14 -26.83 11.66
CA ILE A 165 22.74 -26.42 11.78
C ILE A 165 22.22 -26.03 10.39
N SER A 166 22.91 -25.10 9.74
CA SER A 166 22.61 -24.64 8.38
C SER A 166 23.78 -24.93 7.44
N LEU A 167 23.49 -25.38 6.22
CA LEU A 167 24.47 -25.32 5.14
C LEU A 167 24.66 -23.83 4.76
N PRO A 168 25.88 -23.41 4.35
CA PRO A 168 26.01 -22.10 3.71
C PRO A 168 25.09 -22.10 2.49
N GLN A 169 24.31 -21.03 2.32
CA GLN A 169 23.51 -20.89 1.12
C GLN A 169 24.44 -20.84 -0.09
N LYS A 170 24.52 -21.95 -0.83
CA LYS A 170 24.57 -21.82 -2.27
C LYS A 170 23.32 -21.05 -2.64
N GLU A 171 23.49 -19.84 -3.16
CA GLU A 171 22.54 -19.36 -4.13
C GLU A 171 22.39 -20.49 -5.16
N GLU A 172 21.20 -21.09 -5.22
CA GLU A 172 20.71 -21.49 -6.53
C GLU A 172 20.59 -20.20 -7.33
N VAL A 173 21.71 -19.83 -7.97
CA VAL A 173 21.69 -19.05 -9.19
C VAL A 173 20.98 -19.94 -10.21
N LYS A 174 19.64 -19.96 -10.11
CA LYS A 174 18.77 -19.98 -11.27
C LYS A 174 19.41 -18.98 -12.22
N LYS A 175 20.04 -19.49 -13.27
CA LYS A 175 20.57 -18.67 -14.34
C LYS A 175 19.37 -18.14 -15.08
N GLU A 176 18.70 -17.15 -14.48
CA GLU A 176 17.76 -16.28 -15.17
C GLU A 176 18.50 -15.82 -16.41
N THR A 177 18.03 -16.32 -17.54
CA THR A 177 18.56 -16.01 -18.84
C THR A 177 18.50 -14.50 -19.05
N GLU A 178 19.33 -13.95 -19.92
CA GLU A 178 19.20 -12.51 -20.22
C GLU A 178 17.79 -12.14 -20.69
N GLU A 179 17.06 -13.08 -21.30
CA GLU A 179 15.66 -12.89 -21.67
C GLU A 179 14.72 -12.74 -20.47
N GLU A 180 14.93 -13.48 -19.37
CA GLU A 180 14.14 -13.35 -18.15
C GLU A 180 14.43 -12.03 -17.43
N LYS A 181 15.71 -11.60 -17.41
CA LYS A 181 16.09 -10.28 -16.90
C LYS A 181 15.57 -9.13 -17.78
N LYS A 182 15.47 -9.33 -19.10
CA LYS A 182 14.85 -8.36 -20.03
C LYS A 182 13.31 -8.34 -19.96
N LYS A 183 12.66 -9.40 -19.44
CA LYS A 183 11.19 -9.47 -19.28
C LYS A 183 10.68 -8.84 -17.97
N LYS A 184 11.49 -8.74 -16.93
CA LYS A 184 11.13 -8.02 -15.69
C LYS A 184 11.29 -6.51 -15.91
N ARG A 185 10.18 -5.80 -16.12
CA ARG A 185 10.15 -4.32 -16.12
C ARG A 185 10.81 -3.80 -14.84
N PRO A 186 11.74 -2.83 -14.91
CA PRO A 186 12.39 -2.31 -13.72
C PRO A 186 11.37 -1.58 -12.84
N VAL A 187 11.33 -1.92 -11.57
CA VAL A 187 10.58 -1.18 -10.55
C VAL A 187 11.46 0.00 -10.10
N LEU A 188 10.92 1.22 -10.15
CA LEU A 188 11.48 2.36 -9.44
C LEU A 188 11.24 2.15 -7.94
N THR A 189 12.21 1.52 -7.30
CA THR A 189 12.33 1.53 -5.86
C THR A 189 12.47 2.97 -5.37
N TRP A 190 11.57 3.42 -4.48
CA TRP A 190 11.88 4.56 -3.62
C TRP A 190 13.05 4.15 -2.71
N ARG A 191 14.25 4.61 -3.05
CA ARG A 191 15.46 4.30 -2.28
C ARG A 191 15.75 5.45 -1.32
N PRO A 192 15.70 5.23 0.00
CA PRO A 192 16.51 5.98 0.94
C PRO A 192 17.99 5.90 0.52
N LYS A 193 18.48 6.89 -0.23
CA LYS A 193 19.57 6.67 -1.20
C LYS A 193 20.99 6.75 -0.63
N LYS A 194 21.29 5.82 0.27
CA LYS A 194 22.44 4.92 0.11
C LYS A 194 21.93 3.49 0.29
N GLN A 195 21.72 2.76 -0.81
CA GLN A 195 21.98 1.32 -0.75
C GLN A 195 23.47 1.18 -0.54
N TRP A 196 23.87 0.90 0.69
CA TRP A 196 25.24 0.60 1.02
C TRP A 196 25.61 -0.65 0.24
N LYS A 197 26.63 -0.55 -0.62
CA LYS A 197 27.25 -1.74 -1.19
C LYS A 197 27.97 -2.44 -0.05
N SER A 198 27.26 -3.33 0.65
CA SER A 198 27.93 -4.46 1.25
C SER A 198 28.78 -5.08 0.14
N GLN A 199 30.08 -5.18 0.37
CA GLN A 199 30.77 -6.34 -0.16
C GLN A 199 30.09 -7.49 0.55
N GLN A 200 29.17 -8.19 -0.14
CA GLN A 200 28.40 -9.29 0.46
C GLN A 200 29.39 -10.15 1.26
N PRO A 201 29.19 -10.35 2.59
CA PRO A 201 30.01 -11.29 3.32
C PRO A 201 29.86 -12.62 2.59
N LYS A 202 30.97 -13.15 2.05
CA LYS A 202 30.99 -14.37 1.23
C LYS A 202 30.15 -15.43 1.93
N ALA A 203 29.02 -15.79 1.31
CA ALA A 203 27.92 -16.61 1.83
C ALA A 203 28.09 -17.05 3.30
N LEU A 204 27.32 -16.42 4.21
CA LEU A 204 27.29 -16.67 5.66
C LEU A 204 27.77 -18.10 5.98
N PRO A 205 28.93 -18.28 6.63
CA PRO A 205 29.52 -19.59 6.80
C PRO A 205 28.54 -20.45 7.60
N GLY A 206 28.07 -21.54 6.97
CA GLY A 206 26.95 -22.33 7.46
C GLY A 206 27.11 -22.67 8.94
N GLU A 207 26.10 -22.36 9.73
CA GLU A 207 26.23 -22.25 11.18
C GLU A 207 26.58 -23.60 11.78
N SER A 208 27.84 -23.72 12.21
CA SER A 208 28.39 -24.93 12.80
C SER A 208 28.81 -24.68 14.24
N ILE A 209 28.12 -25.28 15.20
CA ILE A 209 28.48 -25.22 16.62
C ILE A 209 29.37 -26.40 17.01
N THR A 210 30.14 -26.27 18.09
CA THR A 210 30.92 -27.42 18.59
C THR A 210 30.00 -28.49 19.19
N ILE A 211 30.45 -29.75 19.25
CA ILE A 211 29.64 -30.81 19.88
C ILE A 211 29.38 -30.48 21.37
N PHE A 212 30.35 -29.86 22.05
CA PHE A 212 30.20 -29.39 23.43
C PHE A 212 29.19 -28.24 23.55
N GLU A 213 29.22 -27.28 22.62
CA GLU A 213 28.26 -26.17 22.56
C GLU A 213 26.83 -26.69 22.30
N GLY A 214 26.65 -27.70 21.44
CA GLY A 214 25.37 -28.39 21.27
C GLY A 214 24.89 -29.10 22.53
N ALA A 215 25.80 -29.82 23.22
CA ALA A 215 25.48 -30.50 24.48
C ALA A 215 25.10 -29.51 25.60
N VAL A 216 25.76 -28.35 25.70
CA VAL A 216 25.42 -27.29 26.67
C VAL A 216 24.14 -26.55 26.28
N LYS A 217 23.88 -26.34 24.97
CA LYS A 217 22.66 -25.69 24.47
C LYS A 217 21.40 -26.50 24.79
N ASN A 218 21.50 -27.82 24.69
CA ASN A 218 20.42 -28.76 25.01
C ASN A 218 20.52 -29.34 26.43
N ASP A 219 21.29 -28.69 27.32
CA ASP A 219 21.47 -29.03 28.74
C ASP A 219 21.83 -30.51 29.05
N LEU A 220 22.51 -31.18 28.11
CA LEU A 220 22.95 -32.58 28.19
C LEU A 220 24.16 -32.75 29.13
N THR A 221 23.95 -32.54 30.43
CA THR A 221 25.02 -32.49 31.45
C THR A 221 25.97 -33.69 31.42
N GLY A 222 25.45 -34.92 31.34
CA GLY A 222 26.25 -36.15 31.27
C GLY A 222 27.13 -36.23 30.01
N VAL A 223 26.59 -35.83 28.86
CA VAL A 223 27.32 -35.72 27.58
C VAL A 223 28.40 -34.64 27.68
N ALA A 224 28.06 -33.46 28.19
CA ALA A 224 28.99 -32.34 28.37
C ALA A 224 30.16 -32.69 29.31
N HIS A 225 29.92 -33.43 30.39
CA HIS A 225 30.97 -33.95 31.27
C HIS A 225 31.87 -34.96 30.54
N MET A 226 31.29 -35.93 29.83
CA MET A 226 32.07 -36.93 29.08
C MET A 226 32.91 -36.29 27.96
N LEU A 227 32.40 -35.23 27.31
CA LEU A 227 33.14 -34.44 26.33
C LEU A 227 34.31 -33.67 26.97
N LEU A 228 34.13 -33.07 28.16
CA LEU A 228 35.20 -32.33 28.84
C LEU A 228 36.37 -33.22 29.26
N ASP A 229 36.09 -34.43 29.74
CA ASP A 229 37.10 -35.40 30.16
C ASP A 229 37.76 -36.09 28.94
N ALA A 230 37.06 -36.25 27.81
CA ALA A 230 37.61 -36.81 26.57
C ALA A 230 38.40 -35.81 25.70
N LEU A 231 38.00 -34.53 25.67
CA LEU A 231 38.62 -33.48 24.84
C LEU A 231 39.61 -32.58 25.61
N GLY A 232 39.57 -32.59 26.95
CA GLY A 232 40.59 -31.97 27.80
C GLY A 232 40.48 -30.45 27.97
N MET A 233 39.36 -29.98 28.54
CA MET A 233 39.08 -28.59 28.99
C MET A 233 39.77 -27.47 28.16
N PRO A 234 39.30 -27.22 26.92
CA PRO A 234 39.85 -26.20 26.03
C PRO A 234 39.29 -24.78 26.32
N MET A 235 39.91 -23.74 25.74
CA MET A 235 39.39 -22.35 25.81
C MET A 235 37.98 -22.27 25.23
N GLU A 236 37.77 -23.02 24.15
CA GLU A 236 36.55 -23.15 23.37
C GLU A 236 35.35 -23.61 24.21
N ALA A 237 35.57 -24.33 25.32
CA ALA A 237 34.51 -24.69 26.26
C ALA A 237 34.03 -23.51 27.12
N VAL A 238 34.95 -22.59 27.47
CA VAL A 238 34.59 -21.32 28.14
C VAL A 238 33.94 -20.37 27.12
N GLU A 239 34.48 -20.27 25.90
CA GLU A 239 33.89 -19.49 24.80
C GLU A 239 32.44 -19.93 24.52
N SER A 240 32.19 -21.23 24.39
CA SER A 240 30.83 -21.78 24.22
C SER A 240 29.90 -21.46 25.40
N ALA A 241 30.39 -21.54 26.64
CA ALA A 241 29.60 -21.20 27.83
C ALA A 241 29.26 -19.70 27.90
N LEU A 242 30.11 -18.83 27.36
CA LEU A 242 29.85 -17.39 27.22
C LEU A 242 28.88 -17.10 26.06
N ASN A 243 29.06 -17.72 24.89
CA ASN A 243 28.12 -17.60 23.75
C ASN A 243 26.68 -17.96 24.16
N LEU A 244 26.52 -18.98 25.01
CA LEU A 244 25.23 -19.43 25.53
C LEU A 244 24.80 -18.68 26.82
N SER A 245 25.55 -17.69 27.28
CA SER A 245 25.32 -16.91 28.51
C SER A 245 25.17 -17.74 29.80
N LYS A 246 25.66 -18.98 29.83
CA LYS A 246 25.59 -19.89 30.99
C LYS A 246 26.71 -19.54 31.99
N PHE A 247 26.68 -18.33 32.57
CA PHE A 247 27.80 -17.76 33.35
C PHE A 247 28.30 -18.65 34.50
N TYR A 248 27.40 -19.36 35.21
CA TYR A 248 27.79 -20.32 36.25
C TYR A 248 28.63 -21.48 35.72
N LEU A 249 28.39 -21.95 34.49
CA LEU A 249 29.22 -22.96 33.83
C LEU A 249 30.59 -22.37 33.47
N ALA A 250 30.64 -21.16 32.92
CA ALA A 250 31.91 -20.46 32.64
C ALA A 250 32.76 -20.30 33.92
N LEU A 251 32.17 -19.89 35.05
CA LEU A 251 32.85 -19.81 36.35
C LEU A 251 33.35 -21.17 36.84
N ARG A 252 32.56 -22.24 36.71
CA ARG A 252 32.97 -23.62 37.08
C ARG A 252 34.15 -24.10 36.22
N LEU A 253 34.14 -23.81 34.92
CA LEU A 253 35.22 -24.14 33.99
C LEU A 253 36.51 -23.35 34.30
N LEU A 254 36.41 -22.02 34.47
CA LEU A 254 37.55 -21.16 34.82
C LEU A 254 38.22 -21.57 36.14
N ARG A 255 37.45 -22.06 37.12
CA ARG A 255 37.97 -22.64 38.37
C ARG A 255 38.69 -23.99 38.13
N ARG A 256 38.16 -24.86 37.28
CA ARG A 256 38.70 -26.22 37.02
C ARG A 256 39.93 -26.22 36.09
N ILE A 257 40.11 -25.19 35.25
CA ILE A 257 41.27 -25.08 34.32
C ILE A 257 42.57 -24.70 35.07
N PRO A 258 43.60 -25.58 35.08
CA PRO A 258 44.87 -25.31 35.76
C PRO A 258 45.90 -24.59 34.88
N ASP A 259 45.87 -24.84 33.56
CA ASP A 259 46.80 -24.28 32.58
C ASP A 259 46.28 -22.92 32.09
N VAL A 260 46.73 -21.86 32.76
CA VAL A 260 46.36 -20.47 32.46
C VAL A 260 46.74 -20.05 31.03
N SER A 261 47.80 -20.64 30.48
CA SER A 261 48.32 -20.35 29.13
C SER A 261 47.27 -20.54 28.03
N ARG A 262 46.34 -21.50 28.22
CA ARG A 262 45.24 -21.77 27.27
C ARG A 262 44.20 -20.67 27.25
N LEU A 263 43.98 -19.98 28.37
CA LEU A 263 43.02 -18.86 28.46
C LEU A 263 43.56 -17.58 27.81
N HIS A 264 44.86 -17.54 27.47
CA HIS A 264 45.50 -16.43 26.75
C HIS A 264 45.51 -16.64 25.23
N ALA A 265 44.98 -17.77 24.74
CA ALA A 265 44.78 -17.99 23.32
C ALA A 265 43.74 -17.01 22.74
N LYS A 266 43.76 -16.89 21.42
CA LYS A 266 42.84 -16.07 20.64
C LYS A 266 42.10 -16.94 19.62
N ASN A 267 40.80 -16.69 19.45
CA ASN A 267 39.98 -17.42 18.49
C ASN A 267 40.34 -17.02 17.04
N LYS A 268 39.59 -17.55 16.06
CA LYS A 268 39.84 -17.32 14.63
C LYS A 268 39.80 -15.84 14.22
N GLU A 269 39.10 -14.97 14.95
CA GLU A 269 39.02 -13.52 14.69
C GLU A 269 40.07 -12.70 15.45
N GLY A 270 40.96 -13.35 16.22
CA GLY A 270 41.92 -12.67 17.09
C GLY A 270 41.32 -12.18 18.41
N GLN A 271 40.07 -12.55 18.70
CA GLN A 271 39.36 -12.20 19.92
C GLN A 271 39.78 -13.11 21.07
N ASN A 272 39.74 -12.58 22.30
CA ASN A 272 39.93 -13.36 23.54
C ASN A 272 38.62 -13.41 24.35
N LEU A 273 38.63 -14.08 25.51
CA LEU A 273 37.42 -14.29 26.32
C LEU A 273 36.72 -12.98 26.78
N PHE A 274 37.44 -11.85 26.93
CA PHE A 274 36.81 -10.55 27.20
C PHE A 274 36.05 -10.00 25.98
N HIS A 275 36.55 -10.19 24.77
CA HIS A 275 35.85 -9.81 23.54
C HIS A 275 34.56 -10.64 23.37
N VAL A 276 34.62 -11.95 23.66
CA VAL A 276 33.46 -12.86 23.62
C VAL A 276 32.40 -12.45 24.65
N LEU A 277 32.83 -12.18 25.90
CA LEU A 277 31.99 -11.65 26.97
C LEU A 277 31.23 -10.40 26.52
N ALA A 278 31.93 -9.43 25.91
CA ALA A 278 31.33 -8.18 25.45
C ALA A 278 30.43 -8.31 24.20
N LEU A 279 30.81 -9.14 23.22
CA LEU A 279 30.12 -9.26 21.93
C LEU A 279 28.92 -10.22 21.94
N LYS A 280 28.99 -11.31 22.72
CA LYS A 280 28.07 -12.46 22.58
C LYS A 280 27.17 -12.74 23.77
N THR A 281 27.46 -12.22 24.97
CA THR A 281 26.64 -12.54 26.16
C THR A 281 25.38 -11.70 26.24
N SER A 282 24.35 -12.28 26.85
CA SER A 282 23.13 -11.60 27.27
C SER A 282 23.41 -10.62 28.42
N ARG A 283 22.68 -9.50 28.45
CA ARG A 283 22.78 -8.46 29.48
C ARG A 283 22.12 -8.83 30.81
N HIS A 284 21.35 -9.92 30.87
CA HIS A 284 20.38 -10.17 31.95
C HIS A 284 20.97 -10.47 33.35
N ASP A 285 22.27 -10.74 33.48
CA ASP A 285 22.95 -10.93 34.77
C ASP A 285 24.25 -10.10 34.87
N PRO A 286 24.19 -8.77 35.10
CA PRO A 286 25.38 -7.92 35.18
C PRO A 286 26.35 -8.40 36.27
N ASP A 287 25.82 -8.81 37.42
CA ASP A 287 26.57 -9.38 38.53
C ASP A 287 27.39 -10.61 38.15
N LEU A 288 26.85 -11.49 37.30
CA LEU A 288 27.53 -12.69 36.83
C LEU A 288 28.50 -12.38 35.68
N GLN A 289 28.18 -11.42 34.80
CA GLN A 289 29.14 -10.87 33.83
C GLN A 289 30.40 -10.35 34.55
N ILE A 290 30.25 -9.57 35.63
CA ILE A 290 31.36 -9.00 36.41
C ILE A 290 32.13 -10.09 37.17
N LYS A 291 31.44 -11.05 37.80
CA LYS A 291 32.10 -12.20 38.47
C LYS A 291 32.93 -13.03 37.49
N VAL A 292 32.48 -13.18 36.23
CA VAL A 292 33.26 -13.79 35.15
C VAL A 292 34.43 -12.89 34.72
N ALA A 293 34.21 -11.59 34.53
CA ALA A 293 35.23 -10.63 34.16
C ALA A 293 36.39 -10.58 35.18
N GLY A 294 36.07 -10.59 36.47
CA GLY A 294 37.04 -10.72 37.56
C GLY A 294 37.83 -12.04 37.50
N ALA A 295 37.16 -13.18 37.28
CA ALA A 295 37.83 -14.47 37.13
C ALA A 295 38.76 -14.55 35.89
N LEU A 296 38.43 -13.84 34.80
CA LEU A 296 39.33 -13.69 33.64
C LEU A 296 40.54 -12.80 33.96
N LEU A 297 40.34 -11.73 34.75
CA LEU A 297 41.41 -10.83 35.20
C LEU A 297 42.37 -11.50 36.19
N GLU A 298 41.86 -12.31 37.13
CA GLU A 298 42.67 -13.17 38.02
C GLU A 298 43.56 -14.13 37.22
N LYS A 299 43.01 -14.72 36.14
CA LYS A 299 43.73 -15.57 35.18
C LYS A 299 44.60 -14.76 34.19
N ARG A 300 44.75 -13.44 34.40
CA ARG A 300 45.59 -12.52 33.63
C ARG A 300 45.30 -12.48 32.12
N VAL A 301 44.05 -12.74 31.71
CA VAL A 301 43.65 -12.58 30.30
C VAL A 301 43.77 -11.09 29.92
N PRO A 302 44.39 -10.71 28.80
CA PRO A 302 44.56 -9.30 28.44
C PRO A 302 43.23 -8.57 28.19
N ILE A 303 42.99 -7.48 28.91
CA ILE A 303 41.72 -6.73 28.89
C ILE A 303 41.67 -5.68 27.76
N GLY A 304 42.74 -4.93 27.54
CA GLY A 304 42.89 -3.92 26.47
C GLY A 304 43.47 -4.45 25.15
N ASP A 305 43.47 -5.77 24.96
CA ASP A 305 44.02 -6.39 23.74
C ASP A 305 43.14 -6.10 22.52
N LYS A 306 43.76 -6.07 21.32
CA LYS A 306 43.03 -5.91 20.06
C LYS A 306 42.81 -7.22 19.30
N ASP A 307 41.70 -7.30 18.59
CA ASP A 307 41.41 -8.34 17.59
C ASP A 307 41.90 -7.97 16.18
N LYS A 308 41.53 -8.76 15.16
CA LYS A 308 41.89 -8.49 13.75
C LYS A 308 41.23 -7.24 13.15
N HIS A 309 40.08 -6.83 13.65
CA HIS A 309 39.34 -5.65 13.19
C HIS A 309 39.82 -4.36 13.88
N GLY A 310 40.69 -4.50 14.89
CA GLY A 310 41.25 -3.42 15.68
C GLY A 310 40.41 -3.03 16.89
N PHE A 311 39.35 -3.80 17.17
CA PHE A 311 38.46 -3.62 18.31
C PHE A 311 39.14 -4.00 19.63
N THR A 312 38.71 -3.35 20.72
CA THR A 312 38.90 -3.82 22.10
C THR A 312 37.59 -4.42 22.64
N PRO A 313 37.62 -5.17 23.77
CA PRO A 313 36.40 -5.61 24.45
C PRO A 313 35.43 -4.47 24.78
N LEU A 314 35.96 -3.29 25.17
CA LEU A 314 35.12 -2.13 25.49
C LEU A 314 34.42 -1.56 24.25
N MET A 315 35.06 -1.55 23.07
CA MET A 315 34.39 -1.19 21.82
C MET A 315 33.26 -2.15 21.46
N TYR A 316 33.42 -3.45 21.73
CA TYR A 316 32.34 -4.43 21.58
C TYR A 316 31.21 -4.24 22.62
N ALA A 317 31.56 -3.91 23.86
CA ALA A 317 30.60 -3.62 24.91
C ALA A 317 29.77 -2.37 24.60
N ALA A 318 30.40 -1.32 24.05
CA ALA A 318 29.74 -0.10 23.58
C ALA A 318 28.83 -0.39 22.39
N LEU A 319 29.32 -1.07 21.34
CA LEU A 319 28.52 -1.44 20.16
C LEU A 319 27.27 -2.23 20.56
N LYS A 320 27.41 -3.27 21.39
CA LYS A 320 26.26 -4.07 21.86
C LYS A 320 25.59 -3.54 23.12
N HIS A 321 25.93 -2.31 23.54
CA HIS A 321 25.39 -1.57 24.70
C HIS A 321 25.23 -2.48 25.94
N GLN A 322 26.28 -3.23 26.32
CA GLN A 322 26.28 -4.21 27.41
C GLN A 322 25.95 -3.59 28.79
N SER A 323 26.01 -4.34 29.89
CA SER A 323 25.77 -3.72 31.20
C SER A 323 26.75 -2.57 31.50
N VAL A 324 26.23 -1.44 31.99
CA VAL A 324 27.03 -0.25 32.37
C VAL A 324 28.12 -0.62 33.38
N ALA A 325 27.84 -1.58 34.27
CA ALA A 325 28.79 -2.07 35.25
C ALA A 325 29.93 -2.90 34.62
N LEU A 326 29.69 -3.65 33.54
CA LEU A 326 30.77 -4.26 32.74
C LEU A 326 31.61 -3.18 32.02
N ALA A 327 30.98 -2.10 31.53
CA ALA A 327 31.70 -0.99 30.91
C ALA A 327 32.64 -0.30 31.91
N LYS A 328 32.16 0.02 33.11
CA LYS A 328 32.97 0.58 34.21
C LYS A 328 34.11 -0.36 34.59
N PHE A 329 33.83 -1.65 34.80
CA PHE A 329 34.87 -2.65 35.09
C PHE A 329 35.96 -2.69 34.00
N LEU A 330 35.59 -2.66 32.72
CA LEU A 330 36.54 -2.67 31.61
C LEU A 330 37.41 -1.40 31.56
N ILE A 331 36.84 -0.22 31.82
CA ILE A 331 37.58 1.06 31.86
C ILE A 331 38.51 1.12 33.07
N GLU A 332 38.03 0.77 34.27
CA GLU A 332 38.78 0.85 35.53
C GLU A 332 40.00 -0.11 35.57
N ASN A 333 39.94 -1.22 34.84
CA ASN A 333 40.97 -2.27 34.88
C ASN A 333 41.89 -2.29 33.64
N ASP A 334 41.57 -1.56 32.56
CA ASP A 334 42.48 -1.42 31.41
C ASP A 334 43.46 -0.25 31.60
N LEU A 335 44.62 -0.55 32.21
CA LEU A 335 45.74 0.37 32.40
C LEU A 335 46.37 0.92 31.09
N LYS A 336 45.86 0.53 29.91
CA LYS A 336 46.26 1.05 28.60
C LYS A 336 45.12 1.72 27.83
N PHE A 337 43.95 1.89 28.44
CA PHE A 337 42.81 2.52 27.80
C PHE A 337 43.12 3.97 27.38
N ASP A 338 42.83 4.29 26.12
CA ASP A 338 42.89 5.61 25.52
C ASP A 338 41.66 5.78 24.63
N SER A 339 40.83 6.79 24.91
CA SER A 339 39.60 7.07 24.16
C SER A 339 39.83 7.41 22.68
N LYS A 340 41.06 7.77 22.31
CA LYS A 340 41.48 8.06 20.93
C LYS A 340 41.91 6.81 20.17
N VAL A 341 41.86 5.63 20.80
CA VAL A 341 42.04 4.35 20.13
C VAL A 341 40.93 4.15 19.10
N LYS A 342 41.32 3.76 17.88
CA LYS A 342 40.42 3.54 16.75
C LYS A 342 40.53 2.12 16.18
N ASP A 343 39.46 1.68 15.51
CA ASP A 343 39.39 0.45 14.72
C ASP A 343 40.21 0.56 13.41
N THR A 344 40.27 -0.52 12.63
CA THR A 344 40.94 -0.54 11.31
C THR A 344 40.30 0.38 10.26
N ARG A 345 39.17 1.02 10.57
CA ARG A 345 38.39 1.93 9.73
C ARG A 345 38.35 3.36 10.28
N ASN A 346 39.27 3.71 11.20
CA ASN A 346 39.41 5.05 11.79
C ASN A 346 38.18 5.52 12.60
N ARG A 347 37.36 4.60 13.11
CA ARG A 347 36.24 4.87 14.04
C ARG A 347 36.67 4.63 15.48
N ASP A 348 36.20 5.46 16.40
CA ASP A 348 36.50 5.39 17.84
C ASP A 348 35.39 4.63 18.61
N ILE A 349 35.46 4.67 19.95
CA ILE A 349 34.43 4.06 20.80
C ILE A 349 33.07 4.78 20.71
N MET A 350 33.06 6.10 20.46
CA MET A 350 31.82 6.86 20.29
C MET A 350 31.09 6.43 19.02
N ALA A 351 31.83 6.26 17.92
CA ALA A 351 31.32 5.69 16.68
C ALA A 351 30.75 4.27 16.85
N ALA A 352 31.38 3.44 17.70
CA ALA A 352 30.89 2.10 18.01
C ALA A 352 29.55 2.13 18.78
N PHE A 353 29.44 2.98 19.81
CA PHE A 353 28.22 3.18 20.58
C PHE A 353 27.06 3.68 19.71
N MET A 354 27.27 4.77 18.97
CA MET A 354 26.23 5.47 18.21
C MET A 354 25.63 4.64 17.05
N TRP A 355 26.29 3.57 16.60
CA TRP A 355 25.92 2.83 15.39
C TRP A 355 24.71 1.89 15.57
N ASP A 356 24.60 1.23 16.72
CA ASP A 356 23.47 0.32 17.02
C ASP A 356 22.30 1.05 17.72
N TYR A 357 22.46 2.36 18.01
CA TYR A 357 21.57 3.17 18.85
C TYR A 357 20.08 3.08 18.49
N ASN A 358 19.74 3.24 17.19
CA ASN A 358 18.33 3.29 16.76
C ASN A 358 17.55 1.99 17.03
N TRP A 359 18.22 0.85 17.18
CA TRP A 359 17.57 -0.44 17.52
C TRP A 359 17.49 -0.70 19.04
N VAL A 360 18.16 0.14 19.83
CA VAL A 360 18.11 0.17 21.29
C VAL A 360 16.98 1.10 21.76
N ALA A 361 16.75 2.23 21.10
CA ALA A 361 15.71 3.20 21.45
C ALA A 361 14.29 2.57 21.61
N ASP A 362 13.88 1.70 20.69
CA ASP A 362 12.57 1.01 20.72
C ASP A 362 12.39 -0.03 21.85
N LYS A 363 13.46 -0.34 22.62
CA LYS A 363 13.46 -1.46 23.58
C LYS A 363 14.01 -1.13 24.98
N PHE A 364 14.66 0.01 25.15
CA PHE A 364 15.38 0.34 26.38
C PHE A 364 14.92 1.66 26.98
N LYS A 365 15.12 1.81 28.29
CA LYS A 365 14.90 3.09 28.95
C LYS A 365 15.96 4.09 28.49
N VAL A 366 15.51 5.32 28.21
CA VAL A 366 16.38 6.47 27.88
C VAL A 366 17.41 6.77 28.99
N GLU A 367 17.14 6.30 30.22
CA GLU A 367 18.03 6.37 31.39
C GLU A 367 19.31 5.54 31.21
N GLU A 368 19.22 4.28 30.76
CA GLU A 368 20.37 3.37 30.63
C GLU A 368 21.37 3.81 29.54
N VAL A 369 20.86 4.50 28.50
CA VAL A 369 21.69 5.13 27.46
C VAL A 369 22.52 6.27 28.04
N LYS A 370 21.91 7.09 28.92
CA LYS A 370 22.59 8.21 29.58
C LYS A 370 23.65 7.70 30.54
N ASP A 371 23.34 6.70 31.36
CA ASP A 371 24.33 6.06 32.24
C ASP A 371 25.54 5.50 31.47
N TRP A 372 25.34 5.02 30.23
CA TRP A 372 26.40 4.62 29.31
C TRP A 372 27.23 5.79 28.80
N LEU A 373 26.59 6.86 28.33
CA LEU A 373 27.25 8.06 27.84
C LEU A 373 28.04 8.74 28.96
N ASP A 374 27.46 8.88 30.16
CA ASP A 374 28.13 9.38 31.36
C ASP A 374 29.34 8.52 31.74
N THR A 375 29.24 7.19 31.61
CA THR A 375 30.39 6.29 31.80
C THR A 375 31.51 6.56 30.78
N LEU A 376 31.18 6.81 29.51
CA LEU A 376 32.16 7.12 28.46
C LEU A 376 32.75 8.53 28.57
N ILE A 377 31.98 9.51 29.05
CA ILE A 377 32.42 10.90 29.21
C ILE A 377 33.26 11.06 30.49
N ASP A 378 32.69 10.70 31.63
CA ASP A 378 33.26 11.03 32.94
C ASP A 378 34.44 10.11 33.29
N PHE A 379 34.33 8.79 33.02
CA PHE A 379 35.39 7.81 33.28
C PHE A 379 36.22 7.52 32.01
N GLY A 380 35.56 7.44 30.86
CA GLY A 380 36.22 7.14 29.58
C GLY A 380 36.95 8.33 28.94
N HIS A 381 36.72 9.57 29.38
CA HIS A 381 37.28 10.78 28.76
C HIS A 381 37.10 10.80 27.22
N VAL A 382 35.95 10.33 26.73
CA VAL A 382 35.59 10.31 25.31
C VAL A 382 35.14 11.71 24.88
N SER A 383 35.56 12.15 23.69
CA SER A 383 35.11 13.43 23.15
C SER A 383 33.76 13.30 22.45
N LEU A 384 32.87 14.26 22.72
CA LEU A 384 31.62 14.41 21.97
C LEU A 384 31.85 15.03 20.58
N ASP A 385 33.03 15.60 20.32
CA ASP A 385 33.40 16.28 19.08
C ASP A 385 34.33 15.39 18.21
N THR A 386 34.03 14.09 18.09
CA THR A 386 34.68 13.20 17.10
C THR A 386 33.86 13.12 15.81
N LEU A 387 34.53 13.15 14.65
CA LEU A 387 33.94 12.73 13.37
C LEU A 387 34.15 11.23 13.10
N TYR A 388 33.07 10.53 12.76
CA TYR A 388 33.06 9.13 12.37
C TYR A 388 32.14 8.86 11.17
N ASP A 389 32.50 7.89 10.33
CA ASP A 389 31.63 7.38 9.26
C ASP A 389 30.30 6.90 9.86
N HIS A 390 29.15 7.39 9.37
CA HIS A 390 27.85 6.80 9.73
C HIS A 390 26.80 6.80 8.60
N PRO A 391 26.02 5.72 8.47
CA PRO A 391 24.71 5.67 7.81
C PRO A 391 23.67 6.65 8.36
N LEU A 392 23.67 7.89 7.88
CA LEU A 392 22.58 8.83 8.11
C LEU A 392 21.66 8.92 6.87
N PRO A 393 20.32 8.81 7.03
CA PRO A 393 19.38 8.95 5.94
C PRO A 393 19.44 10.36 5.34
N ASP A 394 19.19 10.45 4.04
CA ASP A 394 19.09 11.71 3.30
C ASP A 394 17.95 12.60 3.87
N PRO A 395 18.16 13.92 4.04
CA PRO A 395 17.09 14.89 4.36
C PRO A 395 15.86 14.89 3.43
N LEU A 396 15.87 14.15 2.33
CA LEU A 396 14.73 13.94 1.42
C LEU A 396 13.72 12.84 1.86
N LEU A 397 13.95 12.18 3.00
CA LEU A 397 13.25 10.94 3.40
C LEU A 397 12.39 11.09 4.66
N LEU A 398 12.15 12.32 5.08
CA LEU A 398 11.77 12.63 6.46
C LEU A 398 10.29 12.35 6.73
N GLY A 399 10.02 11.84 7.95
CA GLY A 399 8.71 11.36 8.37
C GLY A 399 8.34 9.94 7.88
N ALA A 400 9.03 9.37 6.88
CA ALA A 400 8.77 8.00 6.46
C ALA A 400 9.32 6.97 7.46
N SER A 401 8.53 5.95 7.81
CA SER A 401 8.94 4.83 8.65
C SER A 401 9.81 3.82 7.88
N VAL A 402 11.02 4.25 7.54
CA VAL A 402 11.95 3.47 6.72
C VAL A 402 12.52 2.28 7.50
N SER A 403 12.01 1.09 7.23
CA SER A 403 12.67 -0.18 7.60
C SER A 403 13.90 -0.43 6.74
N CYS A 404 14.93 0.42 6.88
CA CYS A 404 16.23 0.17 6.29
C CYS A 404 16.90 -1.02 7.00
N GLU A 405 17.40 -1.98 6.23
CA GLU A 405 18.24 -3.05 6.76
C GLU A 405 19.42 -2.45 7.53
N GLN A 406 19.70 -2.94 8.73
CA GLN A 406 20.77 -2.38 9.55
C GLN A 406 22.12 -2.50 8.81
N PRO A 407 22.80 -1.38 8.54
CA PRO A 407 24.09 -1.38 7.88
C PRO A 407 25.14 -1.98 8.82
N ASP A 408 25.67 -3.15 8.48
CA ASP A 408 26.61 -3.88 9.33
C ASP A 408 27.92 -3.11 9.56
N TYR A 409 28.28 -2.92 10.85
CA TYR A 409 29.46 -2.18 11.30
C TYR A 409 30.77 -2.65 10.64
N PHE A 410 30.90 -3.95 10.33
CA PHE A 410 32.15 -4.56 9.89
C PHE A 410 32.35 -4.51 8.36
N THR A 411 31.28 -4.47 7.57
CA THR A 411 31.33 -4.44 6.10
C THR A 411 31.01 -3.08 5.50
N THR A 412 30.07 -2.31 6.02
CA THR A 412 29.53 -1.12 5.33
C THR A 412 30.44 0.12 5.45
N HIS A 413 30.66 0.89 4.36
CA HIS A 413 31.60 2.03 4.29
C HIS A 413 30.95 3.32 3.75
N CYS A 414 31.19 4.46 4.43
CA CYS A 414 30.60 5.76 4.10
C CYS A 414 31.49 6.66 3.24
N LYS A 415 30.92 7.76 2.72
CA LYS A 415 31.66 8.90 2.16
C LYS A 415 31.58 10.17 3.00
N GLU A 416 30.69 10.21 3.99
CA GLU A 416 30.50 11.34 4.90
C GLU A 416 30.70 10.87 6.34
N SER A 417 31.44 11.66 7.12
CA SER A 417 31.59 11.46 8.55
C SER A 417 30.78 12.50 9.32
N THR A 418 30.08 12.06 10.37
CA THR A 418 29.20 12.85 11.23
C THR A 418 29.80 12.98 12.64
N SER A 419 29.29 13.94 13.42
CA SER A 419 29.42 13.96 14.88
C SER A 419 28.19 13.31 15.56
N PRO A 420 28.26 12.98 16.86
CA PRO A 420 27.13 12.46 17.63
C PRO A 420 25.93 13.43 17.68
N LEU A 421 26.20 14.73 17.79
CA LEU A 421 25.16 15.76 17.80
C LEU A 421 24.46 15.88 16.44
N ILE A 422 25.21 15.86 15.33
CA ILE A 422 24.65 15.86 13.97
C ILE A 422 23.89 14.54 13.69
N PHE A 423 24.33 13.41 14.25
CA PHE A 423 23.60 12.16 14.21
C PHE A 423 22.24 12.29 14.93
N ALA A 424 22.20 12.84 16.15
CA ALA A 424 20.95 12.98 16.92
C ALA A 424 19.94 13.86 16.17
N ILE A 425 20.38 15.01 15.69
CA ILE A 425 19.59 15.93 14.84
C ILE A 425 19.05 15.21 13.60
N ARG A 426 19.89 14.42 12.91
CA ARG A 426 19.47 13.72 11.68
C ARG A 426 18.60 12.48 11.90
N ASN A 427 18.36 12.09 13.15
CA ASN A 427 17.38 11.08 13.54
C ASN A 427 16.14 11.70 14.24
N TYR A 428 16.00 13.04 14.27
CA TYR A 428 14.96 13.76 15.02
C TYR A 428 14.97 13.51 16.55
N ASP A 429 16.09 13.04 17.12
CA ASP A 429 16.16 12.76 18.55
C ASP A 429 16.47 14.02 19.37
N LEU A 430 15.40 14.73 19.71
CA LEU A 430 15.40 15.88 20.61
C LEU A 430 15.97 15.57 22.00
N GLY A 431 15.74 14.36 22.52
CA GLY A 431 16.16 13.95 23.86
C GLY A 431 17.68 13.76 23.93
N LEU A 432 18.24 13.01 22.98
CA LEU A 432 19.67 12.80 22.86
C LEU A 432 20.41 14.10 22.51
N ALA A 433 19.90 14.90 21.57
CA ALA A 433 20.51 16.17 21.22
C ALA A 433 20.56 17.15 22.40
N LYS A 434 19.47 17.28 23.19
CA LYS A 434 19.43 18.12 24.40
C LYS A 434 20.43 17.63 25.45
N TYR A 435 20.53 16.32 25.66
CA TYR A 435 21.47 15.73 26.61
C TYR A 435 22.94 15.91 26.18
N LEU A 436 23.27 15.70 24.89
CA LEU A 436 24.63 15.93 24.36
C LEU A 436 25.07 17.40 24.50
N LEU A 437 24.17 18.35 24.24
CA LEU A 437 24.44 19.79 24.44
C LEU A 437 24.65 20.13 25.93
N GLN A 438 23.84 19.56 26.83
CA GLN A 438 24.02 19.71 28.28
C GLN A 438 25.33 19.09 28.80
N LYS A 439 25.82 18.03 28.14
CA LYS A 439 27.13 17.40 28.40
C LYS A 439 28.31 18.08 27.66
N GLY A 440 28.07 19.19 26.97
CA GLY A 440 29.11 20.06 26.43
C GLY A 440 29.53 19.79 24.98
N ALA A 441 28.73 19.06 24.19
CA ALA A 441 28.97 18.90 22.76
C ALA A 441 28.94 20.26 22.03
N ASN A 442 29.88 20.49 21.11
CA ASN A 442 30.02 21.78 20.45
C ASN A 442 29.05 21.91 19.25
N PRO A 443 28.06 22.84 19.27
CA PRO A 443 27.11 23.00 18.16
C PRO A 443 27.77 23.47 16.85
N ASN A 444 28.96 24.06 16.95
CA ASN A 444 29.71 24.61 15.83
C ASN A 444 30.71 23.59 15.25
N PHE A 445 30.80 22.39 15.83
CA PHE A 445 31.63 21.32 15.30
C PHE A 445 31.01 20.77 14.01
N ALA A 446 31.68 21.05 12.89
CA ALA A 446 31.16 20.80 11.55
C ALA A 446 31.53 19.40 11.01
N ASP A 447 30.67 18.87 10.14
CA ASP A 447 30.89 17.59 9.48
C ASP A 447 31.99 17.63 8.39
N SER A 448 32.22 16.49 7.73
CA SER A 448 33.18 16.39 6.60
C SER A 448 32.93 17.36 5.44
N ASN A 449 31.78 18.04 5.37
CA ASN A 449 31.40 19.04 4.37
C ASN A 449 31.36 20.48 4.89
N GLY A 450 31.64 20.70 6.17
CA GLY A 450 31.57 22.02 6.79
C GLY A 450 30.16 22.39 7.30
N LEU A 451 29.23 21.44 7.34
CA LEU A 451 27.88 21.69 7.85
C LEU A 451 27.85 21.52 9.38
N THR A 452 27.36 22.54 10.09
CA THR A 452 27.20 22.52 11.56
C THR A 452 25.89 21.88 12.00
N ALA A 453 25.73 21.67 13.31
CA ALA A 453 24.47 21.21 13.91
C ALA A 453 23.26 22.07 13.48
N MET A 454 23.42 23.40 13.48
CA MET A 454 22.38 24.34 13.07
C MET A 454 22.05 24.20 11.57
N MET A 455 23.06 24.06 10.70
CA MET A 455 22.82 23.87 9.27
C MET A 455 22.05 22.57 9.00
N HIS A 456 22.34 21.49 9.71
CA HIS A 456 21.58 20.24 9.59
C HIS A 456 20.14 20.39 10.10
N ALA A 457 19.92 20.93 11.31
CA ALA A 457 18.57 21.14 11.87
C ALA A 457 17.66 21.96 10.93
N VAL A 458 18.21 23.03 10.36
CA VAL A 458 17.54 23.88 9.36
C VAL A 458 17.19 23.09 8.09
N ARG A 459 18.11 22.24 7.57
CA ARG A 459 17.85 21.39 6.40
C ARG A 459 16.82 20.30 6.65
N MET A 460 16.70 19.80 7.88
CA MET A 460 15.64 18.87 8.31
C MET A 460 14.28 19.57 8.55
N ASN A 461 14.20 20.90 8.37
CA ASN A 461 13.04 21.74 8.64
C ASN A 461 12.54 21.67 10.10
N ASP A 462 13.42 21.31 11.04
CA ASP A 462 13.03 21.06 12.42
C ASP A 462 13.10 22.34 13.27
N VAL A 463 11.94 22.99 13.39
CA VAL A 463 11.75 24.16 14.26
C VAL A 463 12.14 23.85 15.72
N LYS A 464 11.86 22.65 16.24
CA LYS A 464 12.16 22.28 17.64
C LYS A 464 13.66 22.10 17.86
N MET A 465 14.39 21.54 16.88
CA MET A 465 15.86 21.52 16.90
C MET A 465 16.48 22.91 16.77
N VAL A 466 15.95 23.78 15.90
CA VAL A 466 16.44 25.16 15.79
C VAL A 466 16.22 25.92 17.12
N LYS A 467 15.05 25.79 17.74
CA LYS A 467 14.73 26.38 19.06
C LYS A 467 15.66 25.84 20.16
N LEU A 468 15.91 24.52 20.21
CA LEU A 468 16.87 23.93 21.15
C LEU A 468 18.31 24.44 20.92
N LEU A 469 18.77 24.50 19.67
CA LEU A 469 20.14 24.93 19.36
C LEU A 469 20.36 26.44 19.65
N LEU A 470 19.31 27.26 19.66
CA LEU A 470 19.35 28.65 20.13
C LEU A 470 19.29 28.78 21.66
N ASN A 471 18.63 27.85 22.36
CA ASN A 471 18.51 27.82 23.82
C ASN A 471 18.41 26.38 24.35
N TYR A 472 19.47 25.86 24.97
CA TYR A 472 19.52 24.47 25.46
C TYR A 472 18.50 24.14 26.56
N ASN A 473 17.92 25.17 27.19
CA ASN A 473 16.87 25.02 28.20
C ASN A 473 15.45 25.00 27.61
N TYR A 474 15.28 25.20 26.29
CA TYR A 474 13.99 25.10 25.60
C TYR A 474 13.27 23.78 25.90
N ASP A 475 11.97 23.85 26.12
CA ASP A 475 11.10 22.72 26.42
C ASP A 475 9.83 22.78 25.54
N VAL A 476 9.45 21.63 24.97
CA VAL A 476 8.40 21.55 23.94
C VAL A 476 7.04 21.92 24.48
N ALA A 477 6.79 21.63 25.77
CA ALA A 477 5.57 22.04 26.48
C ALA A 477 5.36 23.57 26.55
N THR A 478 6.37 24.38 26.20
CA THR A 478 6.23 25.85 26.14
C THR A 478 5.82 26.40 24.77
N ASP A 479 5.82 25.56 23.72
CA ASP A 479 5.32 25.93 22.38
C ASP A 479 3.85 25.51 22.17
N GLU A 480 3.30 24.62 23.00
CA GLU A 480 1.90 24.21 22.90
C GLU A 480 0.96 25.34 23.40
N PRO A 481 -0.04 25.76 22.61
CA PRO A 481 -1.00 26.74 23.07
C PRO A 481 -1.84 26.09 24.18
N SER A 482 -1.72 26.59 25.40
CA SER A 482 -2.48 26.08 26.55
C SER A 482 -3.96 25.95 26.20
N ASP A 483 -4.51 24.74 26.37
CA ASP A 483 -5.93 24.49 26.10
C ASP A 483 -6.80 25.51 26.84
N ALA A 484 -7.85 25.98 26.16
CA ALA A 484 -8.66 27.12 26.61
C ALA A 484 -9.66 26.75 27.73
N THR A 485 -9.21 25.98 28.72
CA THR A 485 -10.01 25.37 29.79
C THR A 485 -9.54 25.75 31.20
N ASP A 486 -8.28 26.15 31.41
CA ASP A 486 -7.75 26.53 32.74
C ASP A 486 -7.38 28.02 32.90
N LEU A 487 -7.90 28.88 32.01
CA LEU A 487 -8.14 30.29 32.37
C LEU A 487 -9.33 30.39 33.35
N LYS A 488 -9.15 29.87 34.57
CA LYS A 488 -9.84 30.41 35.74
C LYS A 488 -9.48 31.89 35.82
N PRO A 489 -10.44 32.82 35.67
CA PRO A 489 -10.11 34.23 35.82
C PRO A 489 -9.68 34.46 37.27
N GLN A 490 -8.46 34.97 37.48
CA GLN A 490 -8.12 35.66 38.73
C GLN A 490 -8.82 37.02 38.79
N LEU A 491 -10.16 36.97 38.82
CA LEU A 491 -10.97 38.03 39.40
C LEU A 491 -10.54 38.15 40.85
N SER A 492 -10.02 39.32 41.25
CA SER A 492 -10.02 39.66 42.67
C SER A 492 -11.47 39.61 43.18
N LYS A 493 -11.66 39.29 44.47
CA LYS A 493 -13.01 39.12 45.06
C LYS A 493 -13.89 40.38 44.98
N GLU A 494 -13.33 41.52 44.55
CA GLU A 494 -14.00 42.81 44.41
C GLU A 494 -14.69 43.00 43.05
N GLN A 495 -14.19 42.39 41.97
CA GLN A 495 -14.77 42.58 40.63
C GLN A 495 -16.02 41.74 40.36
N SER A 496 -16.23 40.65 41.11
CA SER A 496 -17.38 39.73 40.91
C SER A 496 -18.69 40.18 41.57
N ARG A 497 -18.87 41.47 41.90
CA ARG A 497 -20.05 41.97 42.64
C ARG A 497 -20.75 43.20 42.07
N GLN A 498 -20.42 43.66 40.86
CA GLN A 498 -21.05 44.87 40.26
C GLN A 498 -21.44 44.76 38.76
N VAL A 499 -22.33 43.83 38.40
CA VAL A 499 -23.30 44.06 37.29
C VAL A 499 -24.64 43.38 37.59
N LEU A 500 -25.44 43.90 38.53
CA LEU A 500 -26.88 43.59 38.59
C LEU A 500 -27.71 44.61 39.41
N ALA A 501 -27.53 45.91 39.14
CA ALA A 501 -28.47 46.94 39.58
C ALA A 501 -28.39 48.19 38.69
N ILE A 502 -29.52 48.60 38.11
CA ILE A 502 -29.76 49.99 37.71
C ILE A 502 -30.86 50.49 38.66
N ASN A 503 -30.56 51.45 39.55
CA ASN A 503 -31.06 52.84 39.44
C ASN A 503 -30.72 53.75 40.65
N PHE A 504 -30.79 55.07 40.42
CA PHE A 504 -30.91 56.22 41.36
C PHE A 504 -29.78 56.64 42.36
N GLU A 505 -29.39 57.93 42.21
CA GLU A 505 -29.08 58.99 43.23
C GLU A 505 -27.85 58.97 44.18
N VAL A 506 -26.79 59.71 43.78
CA VAL A 506 -26.27 61.00 44.36
C VAL A 506 -26.52 61.29 45.87
N PRO A 507 -25.56 61.83 46.69
CA PRO A 507 -24.08 61.75 46.72
C PRO A 507 -23.47 61.62 48.18
N LYS A 508 -22.12 61.77 48.34
CA LYS A 508 -21.35 62.04 49.60
C LYS A 508 -21.29 60.88 50.63
N ASP A 509 -20.37 60.82 51.60
CA ASP A 509 -19.17 61.60 51.95
C ASP A 509 -18.17 60.71 52.76
N LYS A 510 -16.86 61.03 52.70
CA LYS A 510 -15.79 60.80 53.72
C LYS A 510 -15.27 59.38 54.11
N ASN A 511 -13.93 59.33 54.17
CA ASN A 511 -13.00 58.48 54.96
C ASN A 511 -13.02 58.85 56.48
N PRO A 512 -12.25 58.21 57.41
CA PRO A 512 -11.36 57.02 57.34
C PRO A 512 -11.57 56.05 58.57
N ASP A 513 -10.50 55.37 59.04
CA ASP A 513 -10.27 54.77 60.39
C ASP A 513 -11.05 53.45 60.70
N ASP A 514 -10.64 52.44 61.51
CA ASP A 514 -9.50 52.04 62.39
C ASP A 514 -9.61 50.48 62.61
N LEU A 515 -8.71 49.62 63.16
CA LEU A 515 -7.27 49.55 63.54
C LEU A 515 -6.85 48.06 63.84
N LEU A 516 -5.52 47.76 63.83
CA LEU A 516 -4.71 46.73 64.59
C LEU A 516 -5.11 45.22 64.70
N ASP A 517 -4.23 44.34 64.17
CA ASP A 517 -3.16 43.53 64.86
C ASP A 517 -3.36 42.75 66.20
N GLU A 518 -2.40 41.82 66.45
CA GLU A 518 -2.17 40.87 67.60
C GLU A 518 -3.09 39.60 67.62
N GLU A 519 -2.62 38.33 67.63
CA GLU A 519 -1.73 37.55 68.55
C GLU A 519 -2.39 37.20 69.91
N VAL A 520 -2.26 36.01 70.57
CA VAL A 520 -1.70 34.65 70.29
C VAL A 520 -2.27 33.65 71.36
N ALA A 521 -1.99 32.33 71.25
CA ALA A 521 -2.19 31.26 72.28
C ALA A 521 -3.63 30.70 72.50
N GLU A 522 -3.88 29.50 73.08
CA GLU A 522 -3.02 28.54 73.82
C GLU A 522 -3.59 27.07 73.79
N GLU A 523 -2.71 26.05 73.74
CA GLU A 523 -2.87 24.61 74.16
C GLU A 523 -4.01 23.71 73.58
N VAL A 524 -4.01 22.35 73.63
CA VAL A 524 -3.36 21.30 74.47
C VAL A 524 -2.86 20.06 73.66
N GLU A 525 -1.87 19.36 74.24
CA GLU A 525 -1.29 17.99 74.08
C GLU A 525 -2.22 16.81 73.60
N GLU A 526 -1.80 15.59 73.22
CA GLU A 526 -0.51 14.83 73.02
C GLU A 526 -0.81 13.70 71.96
N ASP A 527 0.10 12.88 71.37
CA ASP A 527 1.12 11.98 71.94
C ASP A 527 1.98 11.30 70.81
N GLU A 528 3.24 10.88 71.03
CA GLU A 528 4.10 10.11 70.08
C GLU A 528 5.04 9.09 70.79
N ALA A 529 5.01 7.78 70.45
CA ALA A 529 6.04 6.80 70.92
C ALA A 529 6.19 5.47 70.13
N ILE A 530 6.84 5.53 68.96
CA ILE A 530 7.87 4.60 68.40
C ILE A 530 8.01 3.12 68.88
N SER A 531 8.01 2.20 67.89
CA SER A 531 8.87 0.96 67.69
C SER A 531 8.30 -0.47 67.79
N LEU A 532 8.47 -1.26 66.71
CA LEU A 532 9.46 -2.37 66.61
C LEU A 532 9.48 -2.97 65.17
N SER A 533 10.36 -3.95 64.88
CA SER A 533 10.72 -4.34 63.49
C SER A 533 11.26 -5.77 63.29
N LYS A 534 11.15 -6.31 62.06
CA LYS A 534 11.91 -7.46 61.46
C LYS A 534 11.57 -8.86 62.02
N HIS A 535 11.83 -10.01 61.37
CA HIS A 535 12.49 -10.39 60.08
C HIS A 535 12.03 -11.83 59.66
N THR A 536 12.07 -12.15 58.34
CA THR A 536 12.21 -13.50 57.66
C THR A 536 11.40 -14.75 58.18
N GLU A 537 11.41 -15.99 57.63
CA GLU A 537 12.16 -16.74 56.58
C GLU A 537 11.34 -18.01 56.10
N GLU A 538 11.72 -18.67 54.99
CA GLU A 538 11.50 -20.10 54.56
C GLU A 538 10.07 -20.75 54.55
N ASN A 539 9.70 -21.64 53.60
CA ASN A 539 10.12 -23.07 53.52
C ASN A 539 9.68 -23.80 52.21
N GLU A 540 10.18 -25.03 52.02
CA GLU A 540 9.78 -26.04 51.01
C GLU A 540 8.98 -27.23 51.64
N ASP A 541 8.49 -28.15 50.79
CA ASP A 541 8.08 -29.57 51.03
C ASP A 541 7.06 -30.01 52.13
N SER A 542 6.03 -30.75 51.67
CA SER A 542 5.34 -31.89 52.36
C SER A 542 4.41 -32.60 51.34
N VAL A 543 4.29 -33.93 51.17
CA VAL A 543 4.52 -35.15 51.99
C VAL A 543 3.50 -35.32 53.13
N ASP A 544 2.76 -36.42 53.32
CA ASP A 544 2.38 -37.63 52.54
C ASP A 544 1.31 -38.42 53.37
N LEU A 545 0.79 -39.54 52.85
CA LEU A 545 0.01 -40.63 53.50
C LEU A 545 -1.50 -40.39 53.75
N GLY A 546 -2.32 -41.31 53.22
CA GLY A 546 -3.79 -41.29 53.30
C GLY A 546 -4.54 -42.54 52.76
N ASP A 547 -3.84 -43.39 51.99
CA ASP A 547 -4.06 -44.82 51.69
C ASP A 547 -5.35 -45.36 50.99
N GLU A 548 -5.12 -46.52 50.34
CA GLU A 548 -6.05 -47.59 49.89
C GLU A 548 -7.06 -47.41 48.71
N ASN A 549 -6.77 -48.18 47.63
CA ASN A 549 -7.69 -49.01 46.82
C ASN A 549 -8.71 -48.32 45.85
N GLU A 550 -9.16 -48.89 44.71
CA GLU A 550 -8.76 -50.08 43.93
C GLU A 550 -9.29 -49.98 42.47
N GLU A 551 -8.74 -50.84 41.58
CA GLU A 551 -9.36 -51.44 40.36
C GLU A 551 -9.62 -50.67 39.03
N GLU A 552 -9.26 -51.40 37.95
CA GLU A 552 -9.91 -51.61 36.63
C GLU A 552 -10.24 -50.46 35.62
N GLU A 553 -9.43 -50.41 34.56
CA GLU A 553 -9.83 -50.32 33.12
C GLU A 553 -10.93 -51.38 32.79
N PRO A 554 -11.81 -51.31 31.74
CA PRO A 554 -11.45 -50.87 30.37
C PRO A 554 -12.60 -50.40 29.38
N VAL A 555 -12.21 -50.19 28.09
CA VAL A 555 -12.85 -50.73 26.83
C VAL A 555 -14.25 -50.29 26.32
N VAL A 556 -14.26 -49.63 25.13
CA VAL A 556 -15.17 -49.63 23.92
C VAL A 556 -16.73 -49.70 24.09
N ASP A 557 -17.60 -49.61 23.07
CA ASP A 557 -17.56 -49.51 21.58
C ASP A 557 -18.12 -48.13 21.11
N GLU A 558 -17.83 -47.54 19.93
CA GLU A 558 -17.69 -48.03 18.54
C GLU A 558 -19.05 -48.37 17.84
N ILE A 559 -19.07 -48.40 16.49
CA ILE A 559 -20.15 -48.91 15.60
C ILE A 559 -21.43 -48.01 15.48
N GLU A 560 -22.00 -47.68 14.30
CA GLU A 560 -21.50 -47.75 12.90
C GLU A 560 -22.45 -46.98 11.90
N VAL A 561 -22.39 -47.38 10.61
CA VAL A 561 -23.18 -47.10 9.38
C VAL A 561 -24.72 -46.86 9.52
N ASP A 562 -25.49 -46.40 8.50
CA ASP A 562 -25.46 -46.79 7.07
C ASP A 562 -26.09 -45.81 6.05
N ASP A 563 -25.96 -46.15 4.77
CA ASP A 563 -26.63 -45.54 3.61
C ASP A 563 -28.16 -45.82 3.58
N ASP A 564 -28.94 -45.07 2.78
CA ASP A 564 -29.64 -45.63 1.58
C ASP A 564 -30.35 -44.52 0.74
N GLU A 565 -30.82 -44.88 -0.46
CA GLU A 565 -31.44 -44.01 -1.45
C GLU A 565 -32.99 -43.86 -1.35
N ASN A 566 -33.48 -42.87 -2.11
CA ASN A 566 -34.57 -43.01 -3.12
C ASN A 566 -36.01 -42.56 -2.79
N LYS A 567 -36.68 -42.12 -3.88
CA LYS A 567 -38.13 -41.87 -4.08
C LYS A 567 -38.76 -40.71 -3.29
N GLY A 568 -39.14 -39.65 -4.01
CA GLY A 568 -39.94 -38.54 -3.51
C GLY A 568 -41.39 -38.53 -4.03
N SER A 569 -42.15 -37.53 -3.59
CA SER A 569 -43.53 -37.25 -4.02
C SER A 569 -43.87 -35.76 -3.87
N GLU A 570 -44.56 -35.22 -4.86
CA GLU A 570 -45.54 -34.11 -4.77
C GLU A 570 -45.19 -32.85 -3.95
N GLY A 571 -44.72 -31.81 -4.67
CA GLY A 571 -45.45 -30.54 -4.73
C GLY A 571 -45.39 -29.56 -3.56
N SER A 572 -44.38 -28.68 -3.57
CA SER A 572 -44.56 -27.25 -3.28
C SER A 572 -43.48 -26.42 -3.97
N ASP A 573 -43.87 -25.28 -4.55
CA ASP A 573 -42.91 -24.28 -5.03
C ASP A 573 -42.46 -23.43 -3.84
N HIS A 574 -41.15 -23.37 -3.61
CA HIS A 574 -40.54 -22.46 -2.62
C HIS A 574 -39.56 -21.54 -3.34
N ASP A 575 -40.11 -20.40 -3.81
CA ASP A 575 -39.32 -19.23 -4.19
C ASP A 575 -38.60 -18.65 -2.95
N THR A 576 -37.50 -17.94 -3.20
CA THR A 576 -36.62 -17.41 -2.16
C THR A 576 -37.07 -16.03 -1.66
N ASP A 577 -37.91 -15.98 -0.63
CA ASP A 577 -38.30 -14.72 0.02
C ASP A 577 -37.37 -14.35 1.19
N ILE A 578 -36.49 -13.37 0.96
CA ILE A 578 -35.99 -12.50 2.04
C ILE A 578 -37.08 -11.45 2.26
N VAL A 579 -37.95 -11.70 3.24
CA VAL A 579 -39.21 -10.95 3.42
C VAL A 579 -38.98 -9.50 3.83
N GLU A 580 -39.73 -8.59 3.18
CA GLU A 580 -39.80 -7.17 3.50
C GLU A 580 -40.69 -6.88 4.73
N GLU A 581 -40.34 -5.89 5.54
CA GLU A 581 -41.31 -5.05 6.25
C GLU A 581 -40.89 -3.57 6.10
N GLY A 582 -41.80 -2.60 5.92
CA GLY A 582 -43.26 -2.71 5.77
C GLY A 582 -43.92 -1.36 6.05
N ILE A 583 -44.37 -0.63 5.03
CA ILE A 583 -44.91 0.74 5.20
C ILE A 583 -46.43 0.72 5.42
N THR A 584 -46.91 1.26 6.54
CA THR A 584 -48.35 1.55 6.77
C THR A 584 -48.62 2.94 7.37
N THR A 585 -48.79 3.92 6.47
CA THR A 585 -49.84 4.97 6.49
C THR A 585 -50.24 5.69 7.79
N PHE A 586 -49.87 6.98 7.85
CA PHE A 586 -50.70 8.16 8.18
C PHE A 586 -51.89 8.04 9.18
N ALA A 587 -51.79 8.84 10.26
CA ALA A 587 -52.89 9.61 10.87
C ALA A 587 -52.34 10.96 11.37
N THR A 588 -53.20 11.93 11.71
CA THR A 588 -52.87 13.37 11.85
C THR A 588 -53.05 13.95 13.27
N LEU A 589 -52.79 15.26 13.41
CA LEU A 589 -52.98 16.15 14.56
C LEU A 589 -51.79 16.15 15.57
N ASP A 590 -51.32 17.30 16.09
CA ASP A 590 -51.62 18.71 15.74
C ASP A 590 -50.44 19.65 16.08
N GLU A 591 -50.63 20.97 15.92
CA GLU A 591 -49.65 22.04 16.14
C GLU A 591 -49.11 22.12 17.59
N GLU A 592 -47.80 22.37 17.74
CA GLU A 592 -47.31 23.46 18.60
C GLU A 592 -45.88 23.86 18.17
N ALA A 593 -45.50 25.12 18.40
CA ALA A 593 -44.28 25.71 17.84
C ALA A 593 -43.38 26.33 18.92
N GLU A 594 -42.24 25.68 19.21
CA GLU A 594 -41.20 26.25 20.07
C GLU A 594 -40.10 26.90 19.24
N GLN A 595 -39.80 28.17 19.55
CA GLN A 595 -38.77 28.96 18.90
C GLN A 595 -37.45 28.83 19.66
N GLU A 596 -36.53 27.98 19.17
CA GLU A 596 -35.15 28.04 19.66
C GLU A 596 -34.49 29.39 19.29
N PRO A 597 -33.68 29.98 20.19
CA PRO A 597 -33.32 31.40 20.10
C PRO A 597 -32.27 31.69 19.01
N ALA A 598 -32.49 32.79 18.29
CA ALA A 598 -31.58 33.28 17.26
C ALA A 598 -30.21 33.68 17.84
N ILE A 599 -29.20 32.84 17.63
CA ILE A 599 -27.79 33.16 17.90
C ILE A 599 -27.33 34.23 16.89
N PRO A 600 -26.68 35.34 17.29
CA PRO A 600 -26.31 36.41 16.37
C PRO A 600 -25.35 35.96 15.27
N GLU A 601 -25.70 36.22 14.00
CA GLU A 601 -24.93 35.80 12.80
C GLU A 601 -23.46 36.27 12.79
N ASN A 602 -23.14 37.33 13.54
CA ASN A 602 -21.78 37.86 13.67
C ASN A 602 -20.86 37.04 14.60
N ALA A 603 -21.37 36.06 15.36
CA ALA A 603 -20.56 35.17 16.18
C ALA A 603 -19.97 34.00 15.36
N LEU A 604 -20.76 33.40 14.47
CA LEU A 604 -20.36 32.21 13.69
C LEU A 604 -19.30 32.50 12.62
N LYS A 605 -19.19 33.75 12.14
CA LYS A 605 -18.11 34.19 11.23
C LYS A 605 -16.72 34.26 11.89
N LEU A 606 -16.61 34.10 13.21
CA LEU A 606 -15.36 34.31 13.96
C LEU A 606 -14.61 33.02 14.36
N SER A 607 -15.19 31.83 14.14
CA SER A 607 -14.59 30.53 14.49
C SER A 607 -13.94 29.83 13.30
N LEU A 608 -14.69 29.49 12.24
CA LEU A 608 -14.14 28.73 11.10
C LEU A 608 -13.03 29.48 10.36
N VAL A 609 -13.14 30.81 10.24
CA VAL A 609 -12.10 31.65 9.61
C VAL A 609 -10.76 31.55 10.34
N ARG A 610 -10.73 31.19 11.64
CA ARG A 610 -9.47 31.10 12.38
C ARG A 610 -8.57 29.98 11.86
N HIS A 611 -9.03 28.74 11.72
CA HIS A 611 -8.09 27.64 11.48
C HIS A 611 -7.38 27.68 10.12
N VAL A 612 -8.01 28.21 9.06
CA VAL A 612 -7.41 28.25 7.71
C VAL A 612 -6.95 29.65 7.30
N SER A 613 -7.44 30.72 7.93
CA SER A 613 -6.92 32.10 7.70
C SER A 613 -5.80 32.50 8.67
N GLN A 614 -5.59 31.80 9.80
CA GLN A 614 -4.47 32.10 10.71
C GLN A 614 -3.08 31.82 10.12
N MET A 615 -2.96 30.99 9.08
CA MET A 615 -1.68 30.82 8.36
C MET A 615 -1.28 32.07 7.54
N ASN A 616 -2.21 32.99 7.27
CA ASN A 616 -1.96 34.22 6.50
C ASN A 616 -2.28 35.51 7.27
N LYS A 617 -2.46 35.44 8.59
CA LYS A 617 -2.40 36.61 9.48
C LYS A 617 -1.12 36.58 10.29
N GLU A 618 -0.57 37.76 10.59
CA GLU A 618 0.67 37.92 11.35
C GLU A 618 0.50 37.41 12.79
N ARG A 619 0.67 36.10 13.01
CA ARG A 619 1.23 35.61 14.26
C ARG A 619 2.69 36.07 14.28
N GLU A 620 3.09 36.85 15.29
CA GLU A 620 4.50 36.96 15.59
C GLU A 620 4.96 35.58 16.09
N PHE A 621 5.87 34.94 15.35
CA PHE A 621 6.39 33.62 15.74
C PHE A 621 7.05 33.72 17.12
N ILE A 622 6.95 32.66 17.92
CA ILE A 622 7.43 32.62 19.31
C ILE A 622 8.96 32.78 19.31
N SER A 623 9.43 34.00 19.54
CA SER A 623 10.85 34.35 19.49
C SER A 623 11.56 33.90 20.77
N ILE A 624 12.45 32.92 20.63
CA ILE A 624 13.30 32.45 21.72
C ILE A 624 14.62 33.24 21.72
N PRO A 625 15.07 33.78 22.87
CA PRO A 625 16.35 34.48 22.96
C PRO A 625 17.50 33.49 22.76
N LYS A 626 18.50 33.90 21.99
CA LYS A 626 19.75 33.16 21.82
C LYS A 626 20.56 33.19 23.11
N THR A 627 20.57 32.09 23.85
CA THR A 627 21.34 31.90 25.09
C THR A 627 22.48 30.90 24.93
N SER A 628 22.52 30.17 23.80
CA SER A 628 23.52 29.14 23.52
C SER A 628 24.82 29.67 22.92
N THR A 629 25.83 28.78 22.86
CA THR A 629 27.14 29.04 22.25
C THR A 629 27.16 28.86 20.73
N VAL A 630 26.01 28.75 20.07
CA VAL A 630 25.95 28.54 18.60
C VAL A 630 26.39 29.80 17.84
N ASP A 631 27.23 29.60 16.82
CA ASP A 631 27.66 30.64 15.90
C ASP A 631 26.87 30.50 14.59
N LEU A 632 26.14 31.57 14.24
CA LEU A 632 25.29 31.65 13.05
C LEU A 632 26.04 32.26 11.84
N SER A 633 27.28 32.71 12.04
CA SER A 633 28.17 33.26 11.01
C SER A 633 29.05 32.22 10.32
N VAL A 634 29.10 30.99 10.86
CA VAL A 634 29.83 29.86 10.24
C VAL A 634 29.28 29.59 8.83
N VAL A 635 30.19 29.30 7.90
CA VAL A 635 29.89 28.95 6.51
C VAL A 635 30.42 27.56 6.16
N ASP A 636 29.70 26.87 5.27
CA ASP A 636 30.14 25.60 4.68
C ASP A 636 31.22 25.81 3.59
N LYS A 637 31.64 24.71 2.92
CA LYS A 637 32.58 24.76 1.79
C LYS A 637 32.14 25.65 0.62
N ASN A 638 30.85 25.95 0.48
CA ASN A 638 30.26 26.77 -0.57
C ASN A 638 30.04 28.24 -0.14
N GLY A 639 30.43 28.59 1.10
CA GLY A 639 30.17 29.91 1.67
C GLY A 639 28.74 30.08 2.22
N TRP A 640 27.98 29.00 2.38
CA TRP A 640 26.58 29.06 2.82
C TRP A 640 26.48 29.11 4.34
N THR A 641 25.80 30.12 4.86
CA THR A 641 25.40 30.20 6.28
C THR A 641 24.15 29.36 6.55
N ALA A 642 23.78 29.18 7.83
CA ALA A 642 22.51 28.55 8.19
C ALA A 642 21.29 29.20 7.52
N VAL A 643 21.33 30.52 7.26
CA VAL A 643 20.25 31.26 6.56
C VAL A 643 20.15 30.84 5.09
N HIS A 644 21.27 30.60 4.40
CA HIS A 644 21.28 30.09 3.03
C HIS A 644 20.68 28.68 2.96
N HIS A 645 21.00 27.82 3.94
CA HIS A 645 20.39 26.50 4.05
C HIS A 645 18.92 26.50 4.46
N ALA A 646 18.40 27.57 5.09
CA ALA A 646 16.96 27.72 5.33
C ALA A 646 16.21 28.04 4.03
N VAL A 647 16.82 28.88 3.18
CA VAL A 647 16.27 29.27 1.88
C VAL A 647 16.41 28.15 0.82
N CYS A 648 17.47 27.34 0.91
CA CYS A 648 17.73 26.22 -0.01
C CYS A 648 18.01 24.93 0.79
N SER A 649 16.96 24.46 1.49
CA SER A 649 16.99 23.26 2.32
C SER A 649 17.26 21.98 1.52
N LEU A 650 16.65 21.85 0.33
CA LEU A 650 16.75 20.69 -0.55
C LEU A 650 17.53 21.04 -1.83
N SER A 651 18.05 20.03 -2.54
CA SER A 651 18.96 20.26 -3.68
C SER A 651 18.32 20.97 -4.88
N ASN A 652 17.02 20.75 -5.10
CA ASN A 652 16.21 21.34 -6.17
C ASN A 652 14.85 21.88 -5.66
N ALA A 653 14.72 22.18 -4.36
CA ALA A 653 13.47 22.66 -3.76
C ALA A 653 13.71 23.41 -2.43
N THR A 654 12.69 24.13 -1.96
CA THR A 654 12.70 24.91 -0.71
C THR A 654 11.46 24.58 0.12
N PHE A 655 11.61 24.36 1.43
CA PHE A 655 10.45 24.40 2.34
C PHE A 655 10.08 25.87 2.57
N ASP A 656 8.82 26.28 2.34
CA ASP A 656 8.39 27.68 2.47
C ASP A 656 8.14 28.08 3.96
N ASN A 657 8.90 27.49 4.88
CA ASN A 657 8.79 27.67 6.32
C ASN A 657 9.51 28.95 6.77
N ALA A 658 8.73 30.01 6.94
CA ALA A 658 9.25 31.31 7.35
C ALA A 658 9.58 31.43 8.86
N GLU A 659 9.17 30.48 9.72
CA GLU A 659 9.47 30.53 11.17
C GLU A 659 10.98 30.38 11.42
N ILE A 660 11.64 29.42 10.76
CA ILE A 660 13.08 29.18 10.91
C ILE A 660 13.89 30.43 10.51
N VAL A 661 13.52 31.07 9.40
CA VAL A 661 14.17 32.30 8.92
C VAL A 661 13.94 33.47 9.89
N TYR A 662 12.74 33.58 10.48
CA TYR A 662 12.44 34.56 11.51
C TYR A 662 13.25 34.35 12.79
N LEU A 663 13.33 33.10 13.28
CA LEU A 663 14.10 32.73 14.47
C LEU A 663 15.59 33.03 14.28
N LEU A 664 16.18 32.66 13.14
CA LEU A 664 17.57 32.97 12.82
C LEU A 664 17.82 34.49 12.74
N GLY A 665 16.92 35.25 12.10
CA GLY A 665 17.03 36.71 12.02
C GLY A 665 16.91 37.41 13.37
N LYS A 666 16.00 36.94 14.25
CA LYS A 666 15.88 37.42 15.64
C LYS A 666 17.06 37.02 16.53
N ALA A 667 17.79 35.97 16.17
CA ALA A 667 19.04 35.53 16.82
C ALA A 667 20.31 36.18 16.23
N GLU A 668 20.17 37.29 15.49
CA GLU A 668 21.24 38.07 14.86
C GLU A 668 22.09 37.28 13.84
N ALA A 669 21.49 36.32 13.13
CA ALA A 669 22.16 35.67 12.00
C ALA A 669 22.45 36.67 10.86
N PRO A 670 23.60 36.55 10.15
CA PRO A 670 23.98 37.48 9.10
C PRO A 670 23.16 37.25 7.81
N LEU A 671 22.00 37.92 7.73
CA LEU A 671 21.06 37.82 6.60
C LEU A 671 21.63 38.33 5.27
N GLU A 672 22.54 39.32 5.32
CA GLU A 672 23.20 39.91 4.14
C GLU A 672 24.50 39.21 3.74
N ALA A 673 24.87 38.10 4.41
CA ALA A 673 26.02 37.30 4.01
C ALA A 673 25.88 36.82 2.56
N LYS A 674 27.01 36.71 1.86
CA LYS A 674 27.08 36.22 0.47
C LYS A 674 27.81 34.90 0.38
N ASN A 675 27.25 33.98 -0.39
CA ASN A 675 27.90 32.71 -0.72
C ASN A 675 29.09 32.89 -1.68
N ASN A 676 29.81 31.81 -2.00
CA ASN A 676 30.95 31.83 -2.94
C ASN A 676 30.57 32.24 -4.38
N ALA A 677 29.28 32.27 -4.74
CA ALA A 677 28.78 32.79 -6.01
C ALA A 677 28.38 34.28 -5.96
N GLY A 678 28.47 34.93 -4.80
CA GLY A 678 28.14 36.35 -4.58
C GLY A 678 26.68 36.63 -4.27
N GLU A 679 25.86 35.59 -4.10
CA GLU A 679 24.41 35.64 -3.85
C GLU A 679 24.12 35.70 -2.35
N THR A 680 23.10 36.44 -1.96
CA THR A 680 22.57 36.48 -0.60
C THR A 680 21.40 35.51 -0.41
N ALA A 681 20.99 35.30 0.86
CA ALA A 681 19.79 34.53 1.17
C ALA A 681 18.50 35.08 0.51
N ILE A 682 18.36 36.41 0.34
CA ILE A 682 17.17 36.97 -0.34
C ILE A 682 17.23 36.80 -1.86
N ASP A 683 18.42 36.85 -2.48
CA ASP A 683 18.60 36.54 -3.91
C ASP A 683 18.19 35.10 -4.23
N LEU A 684 18.56 34.15 -3.36
CA LEU A 684 18.16 32.74 -3.48
C LEU A 684 16.65 32.55 -3.29
N ALA A 685 16.04 33.21 -2.31
CA ALA A 685 14.61 33.09 -2.01
C ALA A 685 13.73 33.68 -3.14
N GLN A 686 14.21 34.71 -3.83
CA GLN A 686 13.57 35.25 -5.04
C GLN A 686 13.69 34.28 -6.22
N LYS A 687 14.81 33.55 -6.37
CA LYS A 687 15.00 32.54 -7.42
C LYS A 687 14.12 31.30 -7.23
N THR A 688 13.81 30.92 -5.99
CA THR A 688 12.93 29.77 -5.67
C THR A 688 11.46 30.16 -5.47
N ASP A 689 11.09 31.43 -5.70
CA ASP A 689 9.73 31.96 -5.57
C ASP A 689 9.12 31.78 -4.16
N ALA A 690 9.96 31.75 -3.12
CA ALA A 690 9.56 31.51 -1.72
C ALA A 690 8.93 32.78 -1.08
N GLU A 691 7.70 33.13 -1.51
CA GLU A 691 7.05 34.40 -1.18
C GLU A 691 6.99 34.69 0.33
N ASN A 692 6.80 33.68 1.18
CA ASN A 692 6.68 33.89 2.62
C ASN A 692 8.04 34.14 3.29
N ILE A 693 9.06 33.39 2.88
CA ILE A 693 10.45 33.64 3.28
C ILE A 693 10.91 35.04 2.84
N VAL A 694 10.61 35.45 1.60
CA VAL A 694 10.97 36.80 1.10
C VAL A 694 10.24 37.91 1.87
N LYS A 695 8.97 37.74 2.26
CA LYS A 695 8.27 38.70 3.14
C LYS A 695 8.99 38.86 4.48
N VAL A 696 9.36 37.76 5.13
CA VAL A 696 10.07 37.78 6.42
C VAL A 696 11.46 38.40 6.29
N LEU A 697 12.24 38.05 5.27
CA LEU A 697 13.57 38.66 5.02
C LEU A 697 13.47 40.18 4.83
N ASN A 698 12.53 40.68 4.03
CA ASN A 698 12.33 42.13 3.86
C ASN A 698 11.92 42.81 5.19
N LYS A 699 11.05 42.18 6.00
CA LYS A 699 10.61 42.71 7.30
C LYS A 699 11.75 42.76 8.32
N LEU A 700 12.70 41.81 8.27
CA LEU A 700 13.89 41.77 9.13
C LEU A 700 14.98 42.77 8.69
N LEU A 701 15.19 42.91 7.39
CA LEU A 701 16.20 43.82 6.80
C LEU A 701 15.77 45.29 6.75
N ILE A 702 14.55 45.62 7.19
CA ILE A 702 13.95 46.97 7.13
C ILE A 702 13.97 47.55 5.69
N LEU A 703 13.82 46.67 4.70
CA LEU A 703 13.71 47.04 3.30
C LEU A 703 12.30 47.62 3.03
N PRO A 704 12.15 48.51 2.02
CA PRO A 704 10.82 49.02 1.65
C PRO A 704 9.87 47.86 1.33
N PRO A 705 8.59 47.95 1.72
CA PRO A 705 7.65 46.82 1.61
C PRO A 705 7.56 46.33 0.17
N TYR A 706 7.76 45.03 -0.03
CA TYR A 706 7.88 44.42 -1.35
C TYR A 706 6.61 44.67 -2.19
N ASN A 707 6.73 45.60 -3.12
CA ASN A 707 5.60 46.13 -3.86
C ASN A 707 5.47 45.32 -5.16
N LYS A 708 4.53 44.36 -5.21
CA LYS A 708 4.28 43.47 -6.37
C LYS A 708 4.08 44.21 -7.70
N ALA A 709 3.78 45.51 -7.66
CA ALA A 709 3.65 46.38 -8.83
C ALA A 709 4.98 46.94 -9.39
N SER A 710 6.05 47.06 -8.60
CA SER A 710 7.35 47.60 -9.06
C SER A 710 8.36 46.51 -9.41
N GLN A 711 8.28 45.37 -8.74
CA GLN A 711 8.90 44.11 -9.14
C GLN A 711 7.85 43.02 -8.90
N PRO A 712 7.14 42.54 -9.93
CA PRO A 712 6.34 41.34 -9.78
C PRO A 712 7.27 40.16 -9.50
N PHE A 713 6.80 39.20 -8.68
CA PHE A 713 7.38 37.86 -8.71
C PHE A 713 7.12 37.28 -10.10
N THR A 714 8.05 37.48 -11.03
CA THR A 714 8.06 36.81 -12.32
C THR A 714 8.45 35.36 -12.08
N ARG A 715 7.46 34.58 -11.63
CA ARG A 715 7.44 33.13 -11.75
C ARG A 715 8.04 32.77 -13.10
N ASN A 716 8.99 31.84 -13.11
CA ASN A 716 9.66 31.44 -14.33
C ASN A 716 9.04 30.15 -14.91
N PRO A 717 8.00 30.21 -15.77
CA PRO A 717 7.44 29.02 -16.41
C PRO A 717 8.41 28.38 -17.41
N GLN A 718 9.50 29.06 -17.79
CA GLN A 718 10.59 28.48 -18.59
C GLN A 718 11.53 27.61 -17.74
N ALA A 719 11.45 27.65 -16.40
CA ALA A 719 12.19 26.74 -15.53
C ALA A 719 11.66 25.30 -15.60
N PHE A 720 10.40 25.09 -15.98
CA PHE A 720 9.88 23.76 -16.31
C PHE A 720 10.25 23.40 -17.77
N THR A 721 11.52 23.05 -17.97
CA THR A 721 11.99 22.47 -19.23
C THR A 721 11.72 20.97 -19.28
N VAL A 722 11.46 20.49 -20.50
CA VAL A 722 11.51 19.07 -20.88
C VAL A 722 12.46 18.99 -22.07
N GLU A 723 13.49 18.15 -21.98
CA GLU A 723 14.50 18.02 -23.02
C GLU A 723 13.89 17.49 -24.33
N GLU A 724 14.40 17.91 -25.50
CA GLU A 724 13.86 17.48 -26.79
C GLU A 724 14.33 16.06 -27.12
N VAL A 725 13.59 15.08 -26.60
CA VAL A 725 13.91 13.64 -26.67
C VAL A 725 14.01 13.10 -28.10
N VAL A 726 13.24 13.65 -29.05
CA VAL A 726 13.27 13.29 -30.47
C VAL A 726 13.04 14.56 -31.31
N PRO A 727 13.88 14.87 -32.32
CA PRO A 727 13.70 16.04 -33.18
C PRO A 727 12.36 16.04 -33.92
N GLY A 728 11.64 17.16 -33.86
CA GLY A 728 10.26 17.27 -34.33
C GLY A 728 10.01 16.85 -35.80
N LYS A 729 9.05 15.94 -35.99
CA LYS A 729 8.22 15.88 -37.21
C LYS A 729 7.04 16.85 -37.06
N ALA A 730 6.49 17.31 -38.18
CA ALA A 730 5.22 18.04 -38.15
C ALA A 730 4.08 17.14 -37.60
N LYS A 731 3.21 17.72 -36.77
CA LYS A 731 2.03 17.06 -36.21
C LYS A 731 1.12 16.55 -37.34
N PRO A 732 0.74 15.26 -37.36
CA PRO A 732 -0.14 14.73 -38.41
C PRO A 732 -1.58 15.23 -38.25
N ASP A 733 -2.27 15.46 -39.36
CA ASP A 733 -3.73 15.72 -39.33
C ASP A 733 -4.47 14.39 -39.18
N ILE A 734 -4.67 14.01 -37.92
CA ILE A 734 -5.36 12.78 -37.54
C ILE A 734 -6.80 12.69 -38.04
N ARG A 735 -7.46 13.81 -38.40
CA ARG A 735 -8.84 13.78 -38.92
C ARG A 735 -8.82 13.40 -40.39
N VAL A 736 -8.03 14.10 -41.19
CA VAL A 736 -7.88 13.81 -42.62
C VAL A 736 -7.38 12.38 -42.84
N ASP A 737 -6.38 11.93 -42.07
CA ASP A 737 -5.87 10.57 -42.15
C ASP A 737 -6.92 9.51 -41.70
N ALA A 738 -7.74 9.81 -40.68
CA ALA A 738 -8.81 8.89 -40.26
C ALA A 738 -9.96 8.82 -41.30
N GLU A 739 -10.36 9.96 -41.86
CA GLU A 739 -11.37 10.03 -42.92
C GLU A 739 -10.91 9.32 -44.20
N GLU A 740 -9.65 9.50 -44.63
CA GLU A 740 -9.08 8.77 -45.76
C GLU A 740 -9.08 7.25 -45.51
N MET A 741 -8.74 6.81 -44.28
CA MET A 741 -8.78 5.40 -43.90
C MET A 741 -10.21 4.81 -43.90
N LEU A 742 -11.20 5.56 -43.39
CA LEU A 742 -12.60 5.12 -43.39
C LEU A 742 -13.17 5.02 -44.81
N ASN A 743 -12.94 6.03 -45.66
CA ASN A 743 -13.33 6.01 -47.07
C ASN A 743 -12.73 4.81 -47.82
N LYS A 744 -11.45 4.47 -47.55
CA LYS A 744 -10.81 3.26 -48.08
C LYS A 744 -11.54 1.99 -47.62
N LEU A 745 -11.86 1.85 -46.33
CA LEU A 745 -12.60 0.69 -45.82
C LEU A 745 -14.03 0.58 -46.40
N ASP A 746 -14.72 1.70 -46.59
CA ASP A 746 -16.08 1.73 -47.13
C ASP A 746 -16.13 1.35 -48.62
N SER A 747 -15.13 1.75 -49.41
CA SER A 747 -14.98 1.27 -50.79
C SER A 747 -14.73 -0.24 -50.91
N ILE A 748 -14.15 -0.88 -49.90
CA ILE A 748 -13.98 -2.34 -49.81
C ILE A 748 -15.29 -3.00 -49.36
N ALA A 749 -16.02 -2.38 -48.42
CA ALA A 749 -17.31 -2.89 -47.94
C ALA A 749 -18.36 -2.95 -49.06
N GLY A 750 -18.50 -1.89 -49.85
CA GLY A 750 -19.49 -1.79 -50.94
C GLY A 750 -19.35 -2.82 -52.07
N ALA A 751 -18.25 -3.58 -52.13
CA ALA A 751 -18.07 -4.69 -53.05
C ALA A 751 -18.78 -6.00 -52.61
N LYS A 752 -19.22 -6.09 -51.35
CA LYS A 752 -20.09 -7.17 -50.84
C LYS A 752 -21.51 -6.65 -50.69
N GLY A 753 -22.35 -6.93 -51.68
CA GLY A 753 -23.78 -6.62 -51.57
C GLY A 753 -24.42 -7.39 -50.42
N ASP A 754 -24.96 -6.66 -49.44
CA ASP A 754 -25.74 -7.23 -48.34
C ASP A 754 -26.91 -8.05 -48.91
N LYS A 755 -27.06 -9.29 -48.44
CA LYS A 755 -28.35 -9.98 -48.58
C LYS A 755 -29.37 -9.26 -47.70
N GLU A 756 -30.61 -9.16 -48.16
CA GLU A 756 -31.69 -8.71 -47.28
C GLU A 756 -31.94 -9.75 -46.20
N ASP A 757 -31.39 -9.52 -45.02
CA ASP A 757 -31.80 -10.22 -43.80
C ASP A 757 -33.31 -9.98 -43.59
N LEU A 758 -34.08 -11.07 -43.64
CA LEU A 758 -35.51 -11.06 -43.35
C LEU A 758 -35.74 -10.70 -41.87
N PRO A 759 -36.89 -10.09 -41.52
CA PRO A 759 -37.17 -9.74 -40.12
C PRO A 759 -37.11 -10.98 -39.23
N LYS A 760 -36.33 -10.87 -38.14
CA LYS A 760 -36.20 -11.91 -37.12
C LYS A 760 -37.56 -12.17 -36.47
N VAL A 761 -37.90 -13.45 -36.32
CA VAL A 761 -39.06 -13.89 -35.54
C VAL A 761 -38.81 -13.64 -34.04
N ASP A 762 -39.81 -13.14 -33.32
CA ASP A 762 -39.72 -12.85 -31.88
C ASP A 762 -39.22 -14.06 -31.07
N ASP A 763 -38.34 -13.82 -30.10
CA ASP A 763 -37.74 -14.88 -29.30
C ASP A 763 -38.71 -15.62 -28.36
N ASN A 764 -39.93 -15.10 -28.16
CA ASN A 764 -41.02 -15.79 -27.45
C ASN A 764 -41.93 -16.58 -28.39
N CYS A 765 -41.71 -16.54 -29.71
CA CYS A 765 -42.51 -17.31 -30.65
C CYS A 765 -42.08 -18.79 -30.68
N GLU A 766 -43.03 -19.69 -30.44
CA GLU A 766 -42.78 -21.15 -30.36
C GLU A 766 -42.11 -21.74 -31.62
N ILE A 767 -42.34 -21.13 -32.79
CA ILE A 767 -41.79 -21.59 -34.08
C ILE A 767 -40.59 -20.78 -34.57
N LYS A 768 -39.93 -19.98 -33.72
CA LYS A 768 -38.84 -19.07 -34.13
C LYS A 768 -37.66 -19.73 -34.88
N ASN A 769 -37.36 -20.99 -34.57
CA ASN A 769 -36.29 -21.76 -35.23
C ASN A 769 -36.74 -22.42 -36.54
N THR A 770 -38.05 -22.45 -36.84
CA THR A 770 -38.68 -23.13 -37.98
C THR A 770 -39.74 -22.25 -38.64
N GLY A 771 -39.52 -20.93 -38.63
CA GLY A 771 -40.50 -19.93 -39.01
C GLY A 771 -39.88 -18.71 -39.69
N GLU A 772 -40.60 -18.14 -40.64
CA GLU A 772 -40.20 -16.94 -41.40
C GLU A 772 -41.30 -15.87 -41.31
N VAL A 773 -40.95 -14.60 -41.17
CA VAL A 773 -41.94 -13.51 -41.17
C VAL A 773 -42.56 -13.38 -42.57
N ALA A 774 -43.89 -13.51 -42.64
CA ALA A 774 -44.64 -13.43 -43.88
C ALA A 774 -44.76 -11.98 -44.39
N SER A 775 -44.77 -11.80 -45.71
CA SER A 775 -44.86 -10.48 -46.35
C SER A 775 -46.10 -10.32 -47.23
N HIS A 776 -46.55 -9.07 -47.40
CA HIS A 776 -47.74 -8.72 -48.16
C HIS A 776 -47.52 -8.88 -49.68
N ALA A 777 -48.25 -9.81 -50.30
CA ALA A 777 -47.97 -10.36 -51.63
C ALA A 777 -47.86 -9.35 -52.80
N SER A 778 -48.41 -8.14 -52.68
CA SER A 778 -48.35 -7.09 -53.72
C SER A 778 -47.46 -5.89 -53.38
N THR A 779 -46.92 -5.80 -52.16
CA THR A 779 -46.10 -4.65 -51.71
C THR A 779 -44.76 -5.07 -51.09
N ASN A 780 -44.56 -6.36 -50.86
CA ASN A 780 -43.40 -6.96 -50.19
C ASN A 780 -43.10 -6.41 -48.78
N ILE A 781 -44.06 -5.74 -48.15
CA ILE A 781 -43.94 -5.25 -46.77
C ILE A 781 -44.14 -6.43 -45.82
N PRO A 782 -43.19 -6.73 -44.90
CA PRO A 782 -43.35 -7.79 -43.92
C PRO A 782 -44.45 -7.44 -42.90
N TYR A 783 -45.27 -8.42 -42.54
CA TYR A 783 -46.25 -8.31 -41.45
C TYR A 783 -45.54 -8.43 -40.10
N ASP A 784 -44.81 -7.38 -39.76
CA ASP A 784 -44.02 -7.22 -38.55
C ASP A 784 -44.07 -5.75 -38.13
N VAL A 785 -44.60 -5.46 -36.94
CA VAL A 785 -44.67 -4.11 -36.40
C VAL A 785 -44.63 -4.09 -34.87
N THR A 786 -43.80 -3.19 -34.36
CA THR A 786 -43.73 -2.81 -32.94
C THR A 786 -44.44 -1.48 -32.76
N LEU A 787 -45.25 -1.37 -31.71
CA LEU A 787 -45.98 -0.18 -31.34
C LEU A 787 -45.70 0.19 -29.88
N SER A 788 -45.81 1.47 -29.54
CA SER A 788 -45.68 1.97 -28.16
C SER A 788 -46.85 2.84 -27.74
N LYS A 789 -47.06 2.97 -26.43
CA LYS A 789 -48.04 3.89 -25.84
C LYS A 789 -47.57 4.35 -24.46
N VAL A 790 -47.54 5.67 -24.25
CA VAL A 790 -47.51 6.28 -22.91
C VAL A 790 -48.95 6.41 -22.40
N ASP A 791 -49.21 6.01 -21.16
CA ASP A 791 -50.52 6.13 -20.51
C ASP A 791 -50.41 6.64 -19.07
N VAL A 792 -50.50 7.96 -18.91
CA VAL A 792 -50.47 8.65 -17.60
C VAL A 792 -51.69 8.33 -16.72
N SER A 793 -52.73 7.70 -17.25
CA SER A 793 -53.88 7.27 -16.43
C SER A 793 -53.59 6.01 -15.59
N CYS A 794 -52.46 5.34 -15.82
CA CYS A 794 -51.94 4.30 -14.95
C CYS A 794 -50.90 4.87 -13.96
N ASN A 795 -50.83 4.30 -12.75
CA ASN A 795 -49.72 4.54 -11.81
C ASN A 795 -48.37 4.30 -12.50
N ALA A 796 -47.28 4.91 -12.02
CA ALA A 796 -45.95 4.90 -12.65
C ALA A 796 -45.52 3.54 -13.25
N TRP A 797 -45.78 2.45 -12.52
CA TRP A 797 -45.57 1.06 -12.93
C TRP A 797 -46.16 0.65 -14.29
N GLY A 798 -47.26 1.27 -14.74
CA GLY A 798 -47.98 0.96 -15.98
C GLY A 798 -47.87 2.03 -17.07
N MET A 799 -47.00 3.03 -16.90
CA MET A 799 -46.97 4.23 -17.73
C MET A 799 -46.46 4.00 -19.17
N TYR A 800 -45.55 3.04 -19.39
CA TYR A 800 -44.87 2.82 -20.68
C TYR A 800 -45.15 1.40 -21.21
N ASN A 801 -45.92 1.29 -22.29
CA ASN A 801 -46.43 0.02 -22.81
C ASN A 801 -46.02 -0.21 -24.26
N PHE A 802 -45.80 -1.48 -24.65
CA PHE A 802 -45.55 -1.89 -26.03
C PHE A 802 -46.62 -2.87 -26.56
N TYR A 803 -46.73 -2.97 -27.88
CA TYR A 803 -47.55 -3.97 -28.56
C TYR A 803 -46.89 -4.40 -29.89
N LYS A 804 -46.39 -5.64 -29.95
CA LYS A 804 -45.80 -6.26 -31.15
C LYS A 804 -46.83 -7.14 -31.87
N LEU A 805 -46.80 -7.10 -33.20
CA LEU A 805 -47.58 -7.94 -34.10
C LEU A 805 -46.65 -8.53 -35.17
N GLN A 806 -46.59 -9.86 -35.29
CA GLN A 806 -45.89 -10.57 -36.36
C GLN A 806 -46.78 -11.65 -36.98
N ILE A 807 -46.69 -11.89 -38.29
CA ILE A 807 -47.21 -13.12 -38.92
C ILE A 807 -46.02 -14.01 -39.29
N VAL A 808 -45.94 -15.19 -38.68
CA VAL A 808 -44.85 -16.16 -38.89
C VAL A 808 -45.38 -17.38 -39.65
N ARG A 809 -44.76 -17.71 -40.79
CA ARG A 809 -45.04 -18.91 -41.59
C ARG A 809 -44.11 -20.04 -41.14
N HIS A 810 -44.65 -21.21 -40.79
CA HIS A 810 -43.82 -22.38 -40.48
C HIS A 810 -43.16 -22.95 -41.74
N THR A 811 -41.83 -23.09 -41.75
CA THR A 811 -41.08 -23.73 -42.85
C THR A 811 -41.40 -25.22 -42.86
N GLY A 812 -42.20 -25.69 -43.83
CA GLY A 812 -42.59 -27.11 -43.97
C GLY A 812 -43.98 -27.50 -43.46
N LYS A 813 -44.82 -26.55 -43.02
CA LYS A 813 -46.25 -26.79 -42.74
C LYS A 813 -47.09 -25.64 -43.31
N ASN A 814 -48.31 -25.93 -43.78
CA ASN A 814 -49.28 -24.88 -44.14
C ASN A 814 -49.92 -24.29 -42.88
N LEU A 815 -49.11 -23.55 -42.12
CA LEU A 815 -49.46 -22.94 -40.84
C LEU A 815 -48.86 -21.53 -40.78
N TYR A 816 -49.72 -20.55 -40.57
CA TYR A 816 -49.37 -19.17 -40.30
C TYR A 816 -49.77 -18.85 -38.86
N ILE A 817 -48.85 -18.36 -38.04
CA ILE A 817 -49.14 -17.92 -36.67
C ILE A 817 -49.12 -16.40 -36.65
N LEU A 818 -50.27 -15.80 -36.32
CA LEU A 818 -50.32 -14.41 -35.89
C LEU A 818 -49.83 -14.37 -34.44
N PHE A 819 -48.60 -13.94 -34.27
CA PHE A 819 -47.97 -13.71 -32.97
C PHE A 819 -48.28 -12.28 -32.51
N THR A 820 -48.75 -12.16 -31.27
CA THR A 820 -48.94 -10.87 -30.61
C THR A 820 -48.26 -10.90 -29.25
N ARG A 821 -47.51 -9.85 -28.90
CA ARG A 821 -46.87 -9.69 -27.58
C ARG A 821 -47.08 -8.28 -27.05
N TRP A 822 -47.40 -8.13 -25.78
CA TRP A 822 -47.71 -6.85 -25.15
C TRP A 822 -47.30 -6.83 -23.68
N GLY A 823 -46.93 -5.66 -23.18
CA GLY A 823 -46.49 -5.50 -21.80
C GLY A 823 -45.90 -4.13 -21.54
N ARG A 824 -45.17 -4.02 -20.44
CA ARG A 824 -44.41 -2.83 -20.08
C ARG A 824 -43.12 -2.80 -20.90
N ILE A 825 -42.66 -1.62 -21.31
CA ILE A 825 -41.39 -1.48 -22.03
C ILE A 825 -40.24 -1.90 -21.09
N GLY A 826 -39.37 -2.80 -21.54
CA GLY A 826 -38.34 -3.43 -20.70
C GLY A 826 -38.76 -4.71 -19.98
N ASP A 827 -40.02 -5.13 -20.07
CA ASP A 827 -40.53 -6.41 -19.55
C ASP A 827 -40.77 -7.41 -20.70
N ARG A 828 -40.70 -8.70 -20.41
CA ARG A 828 -40.97 -9.79 -21.36
C ARG A 828 -42.38 -9.66 -21.94
N GLY A 829 -43.35 -9.31 -21.09
CA GLY A 829 -44.76 -9.15 -21.45
C GLY A 829 -45.51 -10.47 -21.72
N GLN A 830 -46.82 -10.35 -21.87
CA GLN A 830 -47.71 -11.44 -22.25
C GLN A 830 -47.73 -11.62 -23.77
N TYR A 831 -47.87 -12.86 -24.24
CA TYR A 831 -47.94 -13.16 -25.67
C TYR A 831 -49.02 -14.20 -26.01
N GLN A 832 -49.43 -14.22 -27.27
CA GLN A 832 -50.44 -15.11 -27.81
C GLN A 832 -50.06 -15.60 -29.22
N HIS A 833 -50.17 -16.92 -29.41
CA HIS A 833 -50.07 -17.59 -30.71
C HIS A 833 -51.47 -17.85 -31.27
N THR A 834 -51.84 -17.18 -32.36
CA THR A 834 -53.13 -17.42 -33.05
C THR A 834 -52.87 -18.12 -34.39
N PRO A 835 -53.17 -19.44 -34.52
CA PRO A 835 -52.89 -20.21 -35.73
C PRO A 835 -53.95 -20.02 -36.83
N PHE A 836 -53.51 -19.96 -38.07
CA PHE A 836 -54.31 -19.85 -39.29
C PHE A 836 -53.81 -20.79 -40.38
N GLN A 837 -54.73 -21.29 -41.22
CA GLN A 837 -54.38 -22.16 -42.36
C GLN A 837 -53.96 -21.36 -43.60
N SER A 838 -54.40 -20.10 -43.72
CA SER A 838 -54.02 -19.21 -44.82
C SER A 838 -53.45 -17.86 -44.35
N LEU A 839 -52.55 -17.30 -45.17
CA LEU A 839 -52.04 -15.94 -44.98
C LEU A 839 -53.14 -14.87 -45.07
N ALA A 840 -54.20 -15.12 -45.85
CA ALA A 840 -55.30 -14.16 -46.04
C ALA A 840 -56.12 -13.96 -44.75
N GLU A 841 -56.36 -15.03 -43.99
CA GLU A 841 -57.05 -14.97 -42.70
C GLU A 841 -56.18 -14.30 -41.64
N ALA A 842 -54.91 -14.71 -41.54
CA ALA A 842 -53.94 -14.10 -40.62
C ALA A 842 -53.76 -12.59 -40.88
N ALA A 843 -53.63 -12.19 -42.15
CA ALA A 843 -53.52 -10.80 -42.57
C ALA A 843 -54.78 -9.98 -42.25
N LYS A 844 -55.97 -10.56 -42.42
CA LYS A 844 -57.24 -9.90 -42.10
C LYS A 844 -57.33 -9.60 -40.60
N GLU A 845 -56.94 -10.53 -39.75
CA GLU A 845 -56.96 -10.33 -38.30
C GLU A 845 -55.82 -9.40 -37.83
N PHE A 846 -54.62 -9.52 -38.39
CA PHE A 846 -53.50 -8.58 -38.16
C PHE A 846 -53.94 -7.13 -38.44
N CYS A 847 -54.51 -6.86 -39.62
CA CYS A 847 -54.98 -5.52 -40.01
C CYS A 847 -56.10 -5.01 -39.08
N LYS A 848 -56.99 -5.88 -38.63
CA LYS A 848 -58.06 -5.58 -37.67
C LYS A 848 -57.51 -5.20 -36.29
N ILE A 849 -56.53 -5.93 -35.77
CA ILE A 849 -55.87 -5.59 -34.49
C ILE A 849 -55.06 -4.30 -34.64
N PHE A 850 -54.26 -4.16 -35.70
CA PHE A 850 -53.48 -2.95 -35.99
C PHE A 850 -54.37 -1.69 -36.01
N ARG A 851 -55.47 -1.72 -36.78
CA ARG A 851 -56.45 -0.62 -36.85
C ARG A 851 -57.12 -0.34 -35.50
N SER A 852 -57.44 -1.38 -34.73
CA SER A 852 -58.00 -1.22 -33.39
C SER A 852 -57.04 -0.51 -32.43
N LYS A 853 -55.76 -0.90 -32.44
CA LYS A 853 -54.70 -0.37 -31.55
C LYS A 853 -54.22 1.04 -31.94
N THR A 854 -54.09 1.32 -33.23
CA THR A 854 -53.48 2.56 -33.76
C THR A 854 -54.48 3.57 -34.35
N GLY A 855 -55.67 3.12 -34.77
CA GLY A 855 -56.62 3.91 -35.59
C GLY A 855 -56.29 3.97 -37.09
N ASN A 856 -55.11 3.50 -37.51
CA ASN A 856 -54.61 3.59 -38.90
C ASN A 856 -54.90 2.30 -39.69
N ASP A 857 -55.00 2.39 -41.01
CA ASP A 857 -55.08 1.22 -41.90
C ASP A 857 -53.68 0.79 -42.37
N TRP A 858 -53.37 -0.51 -42.23
CA TRP A 858 -52.03 -1.08 -42.53
C TRP A 858 -51.55 -0.81 -43.95
N SER A 859 -52.46 -0.79 -44.93
CA SER A 859 -52.17 -0.49 -46.34
C SER A 859 -51.69 0.94 -46.60
N GLN A 860 -51.76 1.83 -45.61
CA GLN A 860 -51.27 3.21 -45.67
C GLN A 860 -50.23 3.52 -44.58
N ILE A 861 -49.49 2.53 -44.08
CA ILE A 861 -48.48 2.72 -43.02
C ILE A 861 -47.41 3.80 -43.36
N SER A 862 -47.10 4.03 -44.63
CA SER A 862 -46.22 5.13 -45.08
C SER A 862 -46.80 6.54 -44.88
N LYS A 863 -48.03 6.66 -44.39
CA LYS A 863 -48.73 7.90 -44.03
C LYS A 863 -49.31 7.84 -42.61
N PHE A 864 -48.72 7.03 -41.72
CA PHE A 864 -49.20 6.82 -40.35
C PHE A 864 -49.38 8.14 -39.59
N GLN A 865 -50.53 8.31 -38.92
CA GLN A 865 -50.84 9.47 -38.10
C GLN A 865 -51.02 9.06 -36.62
N ASN A 866 -50.36 9.78 -35.72
CA ASN A 866 -50.56 9.59 -34.28
C ASN A 866 -51.96 10.08 -33.87
N HIS A 867 -52.68 9.25 -33.10
CA HIS A 867 -54.00 9.59 -32.58
C HIS A 867 -54.01 9.57 -31.04
N PRO A 868 -54.71 10.50 -30.36
CA PRO A 868 -54.77 10.55 -28.90
C PRO A 868 -55.24 9.23 -28.27
N LYS A 869 -54.58 8.82 -27.18
CA LYS A 869 -54.85 7.57 -26.42
C LYS A 869 -54.69 6.26 -27.22
N LYS A 870 -54.25 6.30 -28.49
CA LYS A 870 -53.92 5.12 -29.31
C LYS A 870 -52.43 4.79 -29.25
N TYR A 871 -52.08 3.60 -29.73
CA TYR A 871 -50.70 3.17 -29.91
C TYR A 871 -50.05 3.90 -31.09
N ARG A 872 -48.81 4.34 -30.90
CA ARG A 872 -47.95 4.97 -31.91
C ARG A 872 -47.10 3.91 -32.61
N LEU A 873 -46.74 4.16 -33.86
CA LEU A 873 -45.76 3.35 -34.57
C LEU A 873 -44.37 3.61 -33.96
N MET A 874 -43.69 2.58 -33.47
CA MET A 874 -42.26 2.70 -33.18
C MET A 874 -41.52 2.79 -34.52
N PRO A 875 -40.59 3.75 -34.70
CA PRO A 875 -39.65 3.67 -35.80
C PRO A 875 -38.94 2.32 -35.73
N LYS A 876 -38.96 1.55 -36.82
CA LYS A 876 -37.90 0.55 -36.99
C LYS A 876 -36.61 1.33 -37.19
N PRO A 877 -35.48 0.92 -36.60
CA PRO A 877 -34.20 1.51 -36.98
C PRO A 877 -34.06 1.42 -38.49
N GLU A 878 -33.63 2.52 -39.13
CA GLU A 878 -33.19 2.43 -40.53
C GLU A 878 -32.10 1.35 -40.64
N LYS A 879 -31.99 0.70 -41.80
CA LYS A 879 -31.02 -0.39 -42.02
C LYS A 879 -29.59 0.14 -41.93
N GLN A 880 -29.06 0.31 -40.71
CA GLN A 880 -27.66 0.61 -40.45
C GLN A 880 -26.85 -0.58 -40.99
N HIS A 881 -26.03 -0.33 -42.01
CA HIS A 881 -25.21 -1.37 -42.60
C HIS A 881 -24.24 -1.93 -41.54
N LYS A 882 -24.20 -3.26 -41.41
CA LYS A 882 -23.33 -3.96 -40.45
C LYS A 882 -21.88 -3.56 -40.72
N GLN A 883 -21.26 -2.88 -39.77
CA GLN A 883 -19.98 -2.22 -40.02
C GLN A 883 -18.83 -3.21 -39.91
N LEU A 884 -17.94 -3.25 -40.92
CA LEU A 884 -16.75 -4.08 -40.87
C LEU A 884 -15.82 -3.63 -39.73
N LYS A 885 -15.63 -4.52 -38.74
CA LYS A 885 -14.74 -4.32 -37.58
C LYS A 885 -13.30 -4.04 -38.05
N VAL A 886 -12.65 -3.06 -37.43
CA VAL A 886 -11.33 -2.59 -37.88
C VAL A 886 -10.22 -3.27 -37.08
N GLU A 887 -9.51 -4.20 -37.70
CA GLU A 887 -8.31 -4.80 -37.09
C GLU A 887 -7.15 -3.79 -37.07
N PHE A 888 -6.67 -3.42 -35.89
CA PHE A 888 -5.54 -2.50 -35.73
C PHE A 888 -4.23 -3.27 -35.51
N ILE A 889 -3.48 -3.47 -36.60
CA ILE A 889 -2.13 -4.03 -36.57
C ILE A 889 -1.14 -2.88 -36.39
N LEU A 890 -0.61 -2.75 -35.17
CA LEU A 890 0.49 -1.81 -34.84
C LEU A 890 1.87 -2.42 -35.13
N GLU A 891 1.92 -3.70 -35.49
CA GLU A 891 3.04 -4.39 -36.13
C GLU A 891 3.64 -3.55 -37.28
N SER A 892 4.93 -3.20 -37.23
CA SER A 892 5.62 -2.47 -38.29
C SER A 892 7.07 -2.93 -38.46
N LYS A 893 7.55 -2.86 -39.70
CA LYS A 893 8.95 -3.15 -40.07
C LYS A 893 9.86 -1.93 -39.95
N LEU A 894 9.28 -0.74 -39.72
CA LEU A 894 10.02 0.51 -39.53
C LEU A 894 10.45 0.60 -38.06
N PRO A 895 11.74 0.81 -37.74
CA PRO A 895 12.18 1.00 -36.36
C PRO A 895 11.58 2.29 -35.79
N THR A 896 11.20 2.26 -34.51
CA THR A 896 10.79 3.44 -33.75
C THR A 896 11.95 4.41 -33.56
N LYS A 897 11.65 5.71 -33.46
CA LYS A 897 12.60 6.76 -33.05
C LYS A 897 12.51 7.13 -31.58
N LEU A 898 11.55 6.57 -30.84
CA LEU A 898 11.34 6.85 -29.42
C LEU A 898 12.34 6.05 -28.57
N PRO A 899 12.83 6.59 -27.44
CA PRO A 899 13.52 5.77 -26.44
C PRO A 899 12.60 4.68 -25.89
N GLU A 900 13.18 3.52 -25.59
CA GLU A 900 12.49 2.35 -25.02
C GLU A 900 11.48 2.69 -23.89
N PRO A 901 11.80 3.54 -22.87
CA PRO A 901 10.83 3.92 -21.84
C PRO A 901 9.58 4.65 -22.37
N VAL A 902 9.71 5.44 -23.43
CA VAL A 902 8.59 6.19 -24.05
C VAL A 902 7.83 5.30 -25.01
N PHE A 903 8.54 4.45 -25.76
CA PHE A 903 7.94 3.40 -26.59
C PHE A 903 7.06 2.45 -25.77
N ASP A 904 7.54 1.98 -24.60
CA ASP A 904 6.78 1.19 -23.63
C ASP A 904 5.46 1.89 -23.26
N LEU A 905 5.54 3.16 -22.84
CA LEU A 905 4.40 3.94 -22.38
C LEU A 905 3.35 4.09 -23.47
N ILE A 906 3.76 4.54 -24.67
CA ILE A 906 2.81 4.76 -25.76
C ILE A 906 2.20 3.42 -26.22
N SER A 907 2.96 2.33 -26.23
CA SER A 907 2.46 0.98 -26.57
C SER A 907 1.45 0.42 -25.56
N GLU A 908 1.62 0.71 -24.27
CA GLU A 908 0.65 0.34 -23.22
C GLU A 908 -0.62 1.20 -23.33
N LEU A 909 -0.48 2.52 -23.55
CA LEU A 909 -1.60 3.45 -23.74
C LEU A 909 -2.40 3.16 -25.03
N SER A 910 -1.74 2.77 -26.12
CA SER A 910 -2.37 2.44 -27.41
C SER A 910 -2.75 0.98 -27.56
N ASN A 911 -2.84 0.22 -26.45
CA ASN A 911 -3.14 -1.21 -26.50
C ASN A 911 -4.57 -1.45 -27.02
N VAL A 912 -4.68 -2.01 -28.23
CA VAL A 912 -5.96 -2.24 -28.93
C VAL A 912 -6.92 -3.12 -28.12
N ASN A 913 -6.40 -4.13 -27.40
CA ASN A 913 -7.24 -4.99 -26.57
C ASN A 913 -7.80 -4.24 -25.35
N MET A 914 -7.01 -3.36 -24.74
CA MET A 914 -7.45 -2.50 -23.63
C MET A 914 -8.56 -1.54 -24.07
N LEU A 915 -8.38 -0.89 -25.23
CA LEU A 915 -9.34 0.08 -25.76
C LEU A 915 -10.65 -0.62 -26.21
N THR A 916 -10.55 -1.81 -26.82
CA THR A 916 -11.72 -2.61 -27.23
C THR A 916 -12.45 -3.20 -26.01
N ALA A 917 -11.74 -3.68 -25.00
CA ALA A 917 -12.32 -4.09 -23.72
C ALA A 917 -13.03 -2.93 -23.00
N SER A 918 -12.49 -1.72 -23.12
CA SER A 918 -13.13 -0.51 -22.61
C SER A 918 -14.44 -0.20 -23.32
N THR A 919 -14.55 -0.41 -24.64
CA THR A 919 -15.85 -0.29 -25.34
C THR A 919 -16.86 -1.37 -24.95
N HIS A 920 -16.44 -2.62 -24.71
CA HIS A 920 -17.35 -3.70 -24.30
C HIS A 920 -18.04 -3.43 -22.95
N LYS A 921 -17.35 -2.75 -22.01
CA LYS A 921 -17.88 -2.37 -20.69
C LYS A 921 -19.19 -1.57 -20.76
N PHE A 922 -19.39 -0.83 -21.85
CA PHE A 922 -20.57 0.01 -22.07
C PHE A 922 -21.76 -0.73 -22.68
N GLY A 923 -21.59 -2.01 -23.03
CA GLY A 923 -22.65 -2.81 -23.65
C GLY A 923 -23.07 -2.34 -25.04
N LEU A 924 -22.22 -1.63 -25.79
CA LEU A 924 -22.53 -1.22 -27.17
C LEU A 924 -22.69 -2.42 -28.11
N ASP A 925 -23.54 -2.29 -29.13
CA ASP A 925 -23.63 -3.27 -30.21
C ASP A 925 -22.49 -3.07 -31.23
N GLU A 926 -21.48 -3.93 -31.16
CA GLU A 926 -20.33 -3.94 -32.09
C GLU A 926 -20.74 -4.15 -33.57
N SER A 927 -21.93 -4.65 -33.86
CA SER A 927 -22.43 -4.84 -35.24
C SER A 927 -22.65 -3.51 -35.95
N PHE A 928 -23.00 -2.46 -35.19
CA PHE A 928 -23.39 -1.15 -35.69
C PHE A 928 -22.40 -0.06 -35.27
N MET A 929 -21.83 -0.13 -34.06
CA MET A 929 -20.79 0.79 -33.58
C MET A 929 -19.54 0.02 -33.09
N PRO A 930 -18.79 -0.65 -33.99
CA PRO A 930 -17.54 -1.32 -33.62
C PRO A 930 -16.45 -0.30 -33.23
N PHE A 931 -15.58 -0.69 -32.29
CA PHE A 931 -14.29 -0.02 -32.13
C PHE A 931 -13.55 -0.03 -33.47
N GLY A 932 -13.13 1.17 -33.92
CA GLY A 932 -12.74 1.42 -35.31
C GLY A 932 -13.59 2.45 -36.04
N ARG A 933 -14.88 2.62 -35.69
CA ARG A 933 -15.81 3.46 -36.48
C ARG A 933 -16.73 4.38 -35.67
N ILE A 934 -16.41 4.60 -34.40
CA ILE A 934 -17.06 5.64 -33.58
C ILE A 934 -16.82 7.02 -34.22
N LYS A 935 -17.86 7.63 -34.77
CA LYS A 935 -17.84 8.96 -35.42
C LYS A 935 -18.09 10.07 -34.42
N ARG A 936 -17.43 11.21 -34.59
CA ARG A 936 -17.55 12.36 -33.68
C ARG A 936 -18.92 13.02 -33.78
N GLU A 937 -19.45 13.10 -34.98
CA GLU A 937 -20.67 13.82 -35.35
C GLU A 937 -21.87 13.14 -34.65
N THR A 938 -21.96 11.82 -34.78
CA THR A 938 -22.94 10.96 -34.10
C THR A 938 -22.97 11.16 -32.58
N LEU A 939 -21.81 11.29 -31.92
CA LEU A 939 -21.74 11.53 -30.48
C LEU A 939 -22.13 12.97 -30.10
N LEU A 940 -21.89 13.96 -30.98
CA LEU A 940 -22.33 15.34 -30.77
C LEU A 940 -23.86 15.49 -30.94
N ASP A 941 -24.44 14.81 -31.94
CA ASP A 941 -25.89 14.73 -32.11
C ASP A 941 -26.57 14.01 -30.95
N ALA A 942 -26.00 12.88 -30.49
CA ALA A 942 -26.48 12.15 -29.32
C ALA A 942 -26.44 13.02 -28.06
N ARG A 943 -25.41 13.87 -27.89
CA ARG A 943 -25.31 14.78 -26.74
C ARG A 943 -26.42 15.83 -26.76
N ARG A 944 -26.72 16.41 -27.93
CA ARG A 944 -27.83 17.37 -28.08
C ARG A 944 -29.16 16.74 -27.62
N LEU A 945 -29.44 15.50 -28.02
CA LEU A 945 -30.64 14.79 -27.60
C LEU A 945 -30.70 14.57 -26.08
N LEU A 946 -29.57 14.25 -25.42
CA LEU A 946 -29.53 14.15 -23.95
C LEU A 946 -29.79 15.51 -23.27
N THR A 947 -29.28 16.62 -23.82
CA THR A 947 -29.60 17.98 -23.33
C THR A 947 -31.10 18.30 -23.46
N GLU A 948 -31.70 18.01 -24.61
CA GLU A 948 -33.14 18.21 -24.85
C GLU A 948 -34.01 17.35 -23.90
N ILE A 949 -33.60 16.09 -23.66
CA ILE A 949 -34.23 15.20 -22.67
C ILE A 949 -34.10 15.78 -21.26
N SER A 950 -32.93 16.33 -20.88
CA SER A 950 -32.72 16.93 -19.55
C SER A 950 -33.70 18.07 -19.27
N GLU A 951 -33.89 18.98 -20.22
CA GLU A 951 -34.87 20.06 -20.08
C GLU A 951 -36.30 19.52 -19.89
N LEU A 952 -36.66 18.47 -20.63
CA LEU A 952 -37.99 17.85 -20.52
C LEU A 952 -38.18 17.14 -19.19
N ILE A 953 -37.16 16.45 -18.65
CA ILE A 953 -37.21 15.85 -17.31
C ILE A 953 -37.45 16.93 -16.24
N ASP A 954 -36.80 18.10 -16.34
CA ASP A 954 -37.03 19.21 -15.41
C ASP A 954 -38.43 19.84 -15.54
N LYS A 955 -38.95 19.97 -16.77
CA LYS A 955 -40.34 20.40 -17.03
C LYS A 955 -41.34 19.39 -16.43
N VAL A 956 -41.17 18.10 -16.71
CA VAL A 956 -41.99 16.99 -16.18
C VAL A 956 -41.94 16.94 -14.65
N THR A 957 -40.77 17.12 -14.04
CA THR A 957 -40.61 17.09 -12.57
C THR A 957 -41.34 18.25 -11.90
N LYS A 958 -41.23 19.48 -12.45
CA LYS A 958 -41.96 20.67 -11.94
C LYS A 958 -43.47 20.52 -12.07
N VAL A 959 -43.93 19.95 -13.18
CA VAL A 959 -45.36 19.70 -13.45
C VAL A 959 -45.92 18.59 -12.56
N ARG A 960 -45.18 17.50 -12.35
CA ARG A 960 -45.61 16.34 -11.54
C ARG A 960 -46.09 16.71 -10.14
N ASN A 961 -45.45 17.72 -9.53
CA ASN A 961 -45.73 18.16 -8.17
C ASN A 961 -46.99 19.03 -8.05
N ASN A 962 -47.54 19.52 -9.17
CA ASN A 962 -48.69 20.44 -9.22
C ASN A 962 -49.77 19.94 -10.21
N LEU A 963 -50.11 18.64 -10.17
CA LEU A 963 -50.96 18.02 -11.18
C LEU A 963 -52.42 18.49 -11.08
N THR A 964 -52.93 19.13 -12.15
CA THR A 964 -54.34 19.47 -12.34
C THR A 964 -54.89 18.87 -13.64
N ALA A 965 -56.21 18.86 -13.82
CA ALA A 965 -56.86 18.26 -14.98
C ALA A 965 -56.42 18.89 -16.32
N ASP A 966 -56.23 20.21 -16.36
CA ASP A 966 -55.77 20.93 -17.56
C ASP A 966 -54.29 20.64 -17.87
N VAL A 967 -53.46 20.56 -16.82
CA VAL A 967 -52.01 20.34 -16.92
C VAL A 967 -51.67 18.86 -17.20
N GLN A 968 -52.57 17.92 -16.90
CA GLN A 968 -52.38 16.49 -17.18
C GLN A 968 -52.16 16.20 -18.68
N ALA A 969 -52.71 17.03 -19.58
CA ALA A 969 -52.48 16.94 -21.01
C ALA A 969 -51.03 17.33 -21.40
N GLU A 970 -50.49 18.39 -20.77
CA GLU A 970 -49.11 18.83 -20.96
C GLU A 970 -48.12 17.78 -20.43
N TYR A 971 -48.37 17.24 -19.24
CA TYR A 971 -47.57 16.17 -18.64
C TYR A 971 -47.49 14.92 -19.53
N GLN A 972 -48.63 14.46 -20.08
CA GLN A 972 -48.68 13.37 -21.06
C GLN A 972 -47.83 13.70 -22.29
N SER A 973 -47.97 14.90 -22.87
CA SER A 973 -47.23 15.32 -24.07
C SER A 973 -45.71 15.37 -23.84
N ASN A 974 -45.27 15.89 -22.69
CA ASN A 974 -43.85 15.98 -22.35
C ASN A 974 -43.23 14.59 -22.15
N CYS A 975 -43.94 13.66 -21.50
CA CYS A 975 -43.47 12.28 -21.32
C CYS A 975 -43.44 11.47 -22.63
N GLU A 976 -44.34 11.78 -23.56
CA GLU A 976 -44.33 11.20 -24.91
C GLU A 976 -43.14 11.69 -25.75
N GLU A 977 -42.74 12.96 -25.62
CA GLU A 977 -41.57 13.49 -26.33
C GLU A 977 -40.24 12.98 -25.73
N ILE A 978 -40.15 12.82 -24.40
CA ILE A 978 -39.03 12.11 -23.75
C ILE A 978 -38.86 10.70 -24.33
N ALA A 979 -39.96 9.96 -24.48
CA ALA A 979 -39.92 8.61 -25.06
C ALA A 979 -39.49 8.63 -26.54
N LYS A 980 -39.90 9.64 -27.32
CA LYS A 980 -39.44 9.82 -28.71
C LYS A 980 -37.94 10.12 -28.78
N LEU A 981 -37.47 11.18 -28.09
CA LEU A 981 -36.06 11.59 -28.11
C LEU A 981 -35.13 10.50 -27.55
N THR A 982 -35.60 9.71 -26.57
CA THR A 982 -34.83 8.55 -26.07
C THR A 982 -34.58 7.51 -27.17
N ASN A 983 -35.56 7.22 -28.02
CA ASN A 983 -35.37 6.30 -29.15
C ASN A 983 -34.42 6.88 -30.20
N GLU A 984 -34.53 8.18 -30.50
CA GLU A 984 -33.58 8.87 -31.38
C GLU A 984 -32.14 8.82 -30.83
N TYR A 985 -31.96 8.95 -29.51
CA TYR A 985 -30.65 8.80 -28.85
C TYR A 985 -30.09 7.37 -29.00
N TYR A 986 -30.87 6.33 -28.68
CA TYR A 986 -30.39 4.94 -28.80
C TYR A 986 -30.23 4.46 -30.25
N HIS A 987 -30.81 5.15 -31.25
CA HIS A 987 -30.47 4.94 -32.66
C HIS A 987 -29.08 5.49 -33.02
N LEU A 988 -28.59 6.53 -32.33
CA LEU A 988 -27.23 7.06 -32.49
C LEU A 988 -26.20 6.29 -31.64
N VAL A 989 -26.60 5.79 -30.46
CA VAL A 989 -25.76 5.03 -29.53
C VAL A 989 -26.39 3.65 -29.26
N PRO A 990 -26.18 2.65 -30.14
CA PRO A 990 -26.85 1.36 -30.07
C PRO A 990 -26.28 0.47 -28.96
N ILE A 991 -27.14 -0.02 -28.08
CA ILE A 991 -26.79 -0.92 -26.96
C ILE A 991 -27.19 -2.36 -27.30
N SER A 992 -26.22 -3.27 -27.15
CA SER A 992 -26.33 -4.71 -27.38
C SER A 992 -27.46 -5.33 -26.56
N GLY A 993 -28.29 -6.13 -27.23
CA GLY A 993 -29.42 -6.85 -26.61
C GLY A 993 -30.72 -6.06 -26.51
N LEU A 994 -30.72 -4.75 -26.75
CA LEU A 994 -31.96 -3.95 -26.77
C LEU A 994 -32.67 -4.03 -28.14
N GLU A 995 -33.46 -5.09 -28.35
CA GLU A 995 -34.58 -4.99 -29.31
C GLU A 995 -35.51 -3.84 -28.88
N SER A 996 -36.18 -3.17 -29.84
CA SER A 996 -36.95 -1.93 -29.65
C SER A 996 -38.10 -1.97 -28.63
N GLU A 997 -38.40 -3.13 -28.04
CA GLU A 997 -39.40 -3.33 -26.97
C GLU A 997 -38.79 -3.28 -25.56
N HIS A 998 -37.47 -3.37 -25.45
CA HIS A 998 -36.73 -3.32 -24.18
C HIS A 998 -36.10 -1.95 -23.92
N ILE A 999 -36.18 -1.00 -24.87
CA ILE A 999 -35.61 0.35 -24.78
C ILE A 999 -36.41 1.19 -23.79
N GLN A 1000 -35.99 1.23 -22.53
CA GLN A 1000 -36.62 2.06 -21.49
C GLN A 1000 -36.39 3.58 -21.76
N PRO A 1001 -37.45 4.41 -21.73
CA PRO A 1001 -37.33 5.87 -21.81
C PRO A 1001 -36.45 6.45 -20.69
N ILE A 1002 -35.64 7.46 -20.99
CA ILE A 1002 -34.79 8.15 -20.01
C ILE A 1002 -35.68 9.15 -19.25
N THR A 1003 -36.27 8.71 -18.14
CA THR A 1003 -37.26 9.49 -17.37
C THR A 1003 -36.71 10.10 -16.08
N GLU A 1004 -35.70 9.46 -15.50
CA GLU A 1004 -35.08 9.91 -14.25
C GLU A 1004 -33.75 10.63 -14.51
N LYS A 1005 -33.44 11.62 -13.66
CA LYS A 1005 -32.11 12.25 -13.69
C LYS A 1005 -30.99 11.21 -13.53
N LYS A 1006 -31.17 10.13 -12.75
CA LYS A 1006 -30.16 9.06 -12.64
C LYS A 1006 -29.86 8.39 -13.99
N MET A 1007 -30.88 7.99 -14.76
CA MET A 1007 -30.68 7.36 -16.06
C MET A 1007 -29.97 8.31 -17.03
N LEU A 1008 -30.33 9.59 -17.03
CA LEU A 1008 -29.67 10.62 -17.84
C LEU A 1008 -28.17 10.71 -17.49
N ARG A 1009 -27.82 10.73 -16.20
CA ARG A 1009 -26.43 10.79 -15.71
C ARG A 1009 -25.56 9.68 -16.27
N ASP A 1010 -26.06 8.45 -16.17
CA ASP A 1010 -25.34 7.25 -16.62
C ASP A 1010 -25.11 7.28 -18.14
N GLN A 1011 -26.08 7.80 -18.91
CA GLN A 1011 -25.98 7.99 -20.37
C GLN A 1011 -25.06 9.16 -20.78
N THR A 1012 -25.12 10.32 -20.12
CA THR A 1012 -24.21 11.43 -20.44
C THR A 1012 -22.76 11.10 -20.06
N LYS A 1013 -22.55 10.32 -18.98
CA LYS A 1013 -21.23 9.79 -18.61
C LYS A 1013 -20.69 8.80 -19.66
N LEU A 1014 -21.51 7.84 -20.08
CA LEU A 1014 -21.19 6.95 -21.20
C LEU A 1014 -20.72 7.75 -22.42
N LEU A 1015 -21.46 8.79 -22.78
CA LEU A 1015 -21.17 9.60 -23.95
C LEU A 1015 -19.85 10.40 -23.81
N ALA A 1016 -19.48 10.82 -22.60
CA ALA A 1016 -18.19 11.44 -22.32
C ALA A 1016 -17.02 10.46 -22.49
N ASP A 1017 -17.12 9.25 -21.92
CA ASP A 1017 -16.11 8.19 -22.08
C ASP A 1017 -15.96 7.76 -23.56
N LEU A 1018 -17.07 7.66 -24.31
CA LEU A 1018 -17.04 7.40 -25.75
C LEU A 1018 -16.39 8.54 -26.54
N MET A 1019 -16.54 9.81 -26.12
CA MET A 1019 -15.87 10.96 -26.74
C MET A 1019 -14.35 11.01 -26.48
N ASP A 1020 -13.85 10.36 -25.43
CA ASP A 1020 -12.41 10.13 -25.24
C ASP A 1020 -11.91 8.98 -26.14
N LEU A 1021 -12.63 7.85 -26.17
CA LEU A 1021 -12.32 6.70 -27.03
C LEU A 1021 -12.40 7.03 -28.53
N GLN A 1022 -13.27 7.97 -28.93
CA GLN A 1022 -13.38 8.50 -30.29
C GLN A 1022 -12.06 9.11 -30.77
N ILE A 1023 -11.29 9.75 -29.90
CA ILE A 1023 -9.98 10.32 -30.25
C ILE A 1023 -8.91 9.22 -30.35
N ALA A 1024 -8.90 8.25 -29.42
CA ALA A 1024 -8.02 7.09 -29.54
C ALA A 1024 -8.27 6.33 -30.86
N ASN A 1025 -9.53 6.15 -31.24
CA ASN A 1025 -9.94 5.60 -32.53
C ASN A 1025 -9.40 6.43 -33.72
N THR A 1026 -9.59 7.75 -33.69
CA THR A 1026 -9.11 8.67 -34.74
C THR A 1026 -7.59 8.57 -34.94
N VAL A 1027 -6.82 8.59 -33.84
CA VAL A 1027 -5.36 8.47 -33.86
C VAL A 1027 -4.91 7.10 -34.40
N LEU A 1028 -5.56 6.01 -33.99
CA LEU A 1028 -5.24 4.65 -34.45
C LEU A 1028 -5.59 4.43 -35.94
N LEU A 1029 -6.66 5.06 -36.45
CA LEU A 1029 -7.00 5.02 -37.88
C LEU A 1029 -5.92 5.69 -38.74
N GLY A 1030 -5.44 6.86 -38.33
CA GLY A 1030 -4.33 7.53 -39.02
C GLY A 1030 -3.00 6.77 -38.92
N ALA A 1031 -2.70 6.18 -37.76
CA ALA A 1031 -1.54 5.32 -37.59
C ALA A 1031 -1.60 4.08 -38.50
N LYS A 1032 -2.80 3.52 -38.72
CA LYS A 1032 -3.03 2.41 -39.66
C LYS A 1032 -2.87 2.84 -41.13
N LEU A 1033 -3.34 4.04 -41.49
CA LEU A 1033 -3.14 4.60 -42.84
C LEU A 1033 -1.65 4.78 -43.16
N ARG A 1034 -0.88 5.34 -42.22
CA ARG A 1034 0.51 5.79 -42.42
C ARG A 1034 1.58 4.75 -42.02
N ASN A 1035 1.22 3.50 -41.69
CA ASN A 1035 2.17 2.45 -41.25
C ASN A 1035 3.29 2.15 -42.30
N SER A 1036 3.07 2.44 -43.58
CA SER A 1036 4.10 2.36 -44.64
C SER A 1036 5.11 3.51 -44.65
N GLU A 1037 4.80 4.64 -43.99
CA GLU A 1037 5.58 5.89 -44.00
C GLU A 1037 6.28 6.17 -42.66
N ILE A 1038 5.72 5.66 -41.57
CA ILE A 1038 6.16 5.89 -40.19
C ILE A 1038 5.74 4.71 -39.31
N ASN A 1039 6.53 4.39 -38.27
CA ASN A 1039 6.11 3.42 -37.27
C ASN A 1039 4.80 3.89 -36.58
N PRO A 1040 3.79 3.03 -36.38
CA PRO A 1040 2.52 3.42 -35.76
C PRO A 1040 2.67 4.06 -34.38
N ILE A 1041 3.59 3.59 -33.54
CA ILE A 1041 3.82 4.14 -32.20
C ILE A 1041 4.44 5.55 -32.28
N ASP A 1042 5.34 5.78 -33.24
CA ASP A 1042 5.86 7.12 -33.54
C ASP A 1042 4.74 8.06 -34.05
N TYR A 1043 3.82 7.59 -34.90
CA TYR A 1043 2.66 8.39 -35.34
C TYR A 1043 1.77 8.78 -34.15
N ILE A 1044 1.44 7.80 -33.30
CA ILE A 1044 0.62 8.01 -32.10
C ILE A 1044 1.28 9.05 -31.21
N TYR A 1045 2.57 8.93 -30.89
CA TYR A 1045 3.32 9.93 -30.10
C TYR A 1045 3.25 11.33 -30.72
N ASN A 1046 3.55 11.47 -32.01
CA ASN A 1046 3.53 12.76 -32.72
C ASN A 1046 2.12 13.40 -32.77
N SER A 1047 1.05 12.62 -32.63
CA SER A 1047 -0.32 13.15 -32.57
C SER A 1047 -0.70 13.80 -31.23
N LEU A 1048 0.00 13.45 -30.14
CA LEU A 1048 -0.34 13.91 -28.78
C LEU A 1048 0.02 15.39 -28.52
N ASP A 1049 0.94 15.98 -29.28
CA ASP A 1049 1.46 17.33 -29.01
C ASP A 1049 2.13 17.45 -27.61
N CYS A 1050 2.73 16.33 -27.18
CA CYS A 1050 3.42 16.16 -25.90
C CYS A 1050 4.93 15.97 -26.11
N ARG A 1051 5.73 16.56 -25.22
CA ARG A 1051 7.12 16.18 -24.97
C ARG A 1051 7.14 15.31 -23.71
N ILE A 1052 7.63 14.08 -23.81
CA ILE A 1052 7.66 13.11 -22.71
C ILE A 1052 9.11 12.67 -22.47
N GLN A 1053 9.66 13.04 -21.32
CA GLN A 1053 11.02 12.70 -20.90
C GLN A 1053 10.97 11.68 -19.75
N PRO A 1054 11.52 10.47 -19.91
CA PRO A 1054 11.62 9.51 -18.82
C PRO A 1054 12.64 10.01 -17.79
N LEU A 1055 12.28 9.99 -16.51
CA LEU A 1055 13.18 10.35 -15.42
C LEU A 1055 13.84 9.11 -14.81
N THR A 1056 15.06 9.28 -14.31
CA THR A 1056 15.85 8.22 -13.65
C THR A 1056 15.64 8.24 -12.14
N GLU A 1057 15.88 7.10 -11.48
CA GLU A 1057 15.91 6.96 -10.01
C GLU A 1057 16.91 7.94 -9.33
N ASP A 1058 17.89 8.44 -10.08
CA ASP A 1058 18.90 9.41 -9.66
C ASP A 1058 18.44 10.87 -9.70
N ASN A 1059 17.27 11.17 -10.30
CA ASN A 1059 16.78 12.53 -10.43
C ASN A 1059 16.03 13.00 -9.15
N PRO A 1060 16.34 14.18 -8.58
CA PRO A 1060 15.64 14.68 -7.39
C PRO A 1060 14.14 14.93 -7.62
N GLU A 1061 13.71 15.31 -8.83
CA GLU A 1061 12.28 15.42 -9.16
C GLU A 1061 11.56 14.07 -9.01
N THR A 1062 12.22 12.96 -9.39
CA THR A 1062 11.69 11.61 -9.19
C THR A 1062 11.61 11.24 -7.72
N GLN A 1063 12.60 11.60 -6.91
CA GLN A 1063 12.55 11.33 -5.46
C GLN A 1063 11.48 12.18 -4.74
N PHE A 1064 11.27 13.44 -5.11
CA PHE A 1064 10.14 14.24 -4.59
C PHE A 1064 8.79 13.58 -4.89
N VAL A 1065 8.58 13.15 -6.15
CA VAL A 1065 7.34 12.46 -6.57
C VAL A 1065 7.18 11.14 -5.81
N LEU A 1066 8.21 10.31 -5.72
CA LEU A 1066 8.16 9.04 -4.99
C LEU A 1066 7.93 9.25 -3.48
N THR A 1067 8.55 10.24 -2.83
CA THR A 1067 8.32 10.53 -1.41
C THR A 1067 6.84 10.88 -1.16
N ASN A 1068 6.22 11.75 -1.98
CA ASN A 1068 4.79 12.05 -1.86
C ASN A 1068 3.89 10.80 -2.09
N ILE A 1069 4.25 9.91 -3.02
CA ILE A 1069 3.55 8.64 -3.24
C ILE A 1069 3.60 7.78 -1.96
N HIS A 1070 4.81 7.47 -1.48
CA HIS A 1070 5.02 6.55 -0.36
C HIS A 1070 4.55 7.13 0.99
N ALA A 1071 4.48 8.46 1.12
CA ALA A 1071 3.83 9.16 2.23
C ALA A 1071 2.29 8.93 2.34
N SER A 1072 1.67 8.36 1.29
CA SER A 1072 0.26 7.93 1.31
C SER A 1072 0.05 6.43 1.07
N VAL A 1073 0.98 5.77 0.37
CA VAL A 1073 0.96 4.31 0.11
C VAL A 1073 2.39 3.75 0.22
N PRO A 1074 2.87 3.37 1.43
CA PRO A 1074 4.25 2.90 1.61
C PRO A 1074 4.65 1.70 0.75
N THR A 1075 3.68 0.85 0.37
CA THR A 1075 3.87 -0.36 -0.44
C THR A 1075 3.71 -0.16 -1.96
N ALA A 1076 3.60 1.08 -2.45
CA ALA A 1076 3.36 1.37 -3.87
C ALA A 1076 4.46 0.80 -4.80
N ASN A 1077 4.05 0.12 -5.87
CA ASN A 1077 4.95 -0.46 -6.86
C ASN A 1077 5.02 0.43 -8.12
N ILE A 1078 5.94 1.39 -8.13
CA ILE A 1078 6.11 2.34 -9.23
C ILE A 1078 7.06 1.79 -10.30
N ASN A 1079 6.64 1.80 -11.56
CA ASN A 1079 7.42 1.29 -12.70
C ASN A 1079 8.33 2.38 -13.30
N ARG A 1080 7.75 3.54 -13.65
CA ARG A 1080 8.46 4.65 -14.31
C ARG A 1080 7.79 5.98 -13.96
N VAL A 1081 8.57 7.05 -13.81
CA VAL A 1081 8.08 8.44 -13.73
C VAL A 1081 8.54 9.18 -14.97
N PHE A 1082 7.63 9.91 -15.61
CA PHE A 1082 7.89 10.72 -16.79
C PHE A 1082 7.58 12.19 -16.51
N LYS A 1083 8.47 13.09 -16.95
CA LYS A 1083 8.20 14.53 -17.03
C LYS A 1083 7.49 14.80 -18.36
N VAL A 1084 6.38 15.54 -18.31
CA VAL A 1084 5.49 15.77 -19.45
C VAL A 1084 5.27 17.27 -19.61
N ALA A 1085 5.48 17.77 -20.83
CA ALA A 1085 5.08 19.12 -21.23
C ALA A 1085 4.18 19.03 -22.46
N ARG A 1086 2.99 19.60 -22.35
CA ARG A 1086 2.07 19.81 -23.48
C ARG A 1086 2.29 21.18 -24.09
N GLU A 1087 2.25 21.27 -25.41
CA GLU A 1087 2.47 22.52 -26.13
C GLU A 1087 1.40 23.57 -25.75
N GLY A 1088 1.82 24.81 -25.55
CA GLY A 1088 0.96 25.92 -25.13
C GLY A 1088 0.48 25.95 -23.66
N GLU A 1089 0.52 24.86 -22.89
CA GLU A 1089 -0.02 24.86 -21.51
C GLU A 1089 0.74 25.77 -20.55
N ASN A 1090 2.08 25.84 -20.68
CA ASN A 1090 2.90 26.75 -19.85
C ASN A 1090 2.61 28.22 -20.16
N ALA A 1091 2.29 28.57 -21.40
CA ALA A 1091 1.92 29.93 -21.79
C ALA A 1091 0.52 30.30 -21.29
N ARG A 1092 -0.43 29.37 -21.42
CA ARG A 1092 -1.81 29.50 -20.89
C ARG A 1092 -1.81 29.73 -19.39
N LEU A 1093 -1.03 28.94 -18.65
CA LEU A 1093 -0.98 29.01 -17.19
C LEU A 1093 -0.24 30.26 -16.68
N ALA A 1094 0.82 30.69 -17.37
CA ALA A 1094 1.52 31.94 -17.06
C ALA A 1094 0.65 33.20 -17.29
N ALA A 1095 -0.21 33.18 -18.32
CA ALA A 1095 -1.09 34.30 -18.64
C ALA A 1095 -2.18 34.59 -17.58
N LEU A 1096 -2.46 33.65 -16.67
CA LEU A 1096 -3.47 33.83 -15.61
C LEU A 1096 -2.96 34.67 -14.42
N THR A 1097 -1.64 34.74 -14.19
CA THR A 1097 -1.02 35.52 -13.09
C THR A 1097 -1.52 35.22 -11.66
N MET A 1098 -2.20 34.10 -11.45
CA MET A 1098 -2.79 33.73 -10.15
C MET A 1098 -1.74 33.23 -9.13
N PRO A 1099 -2.01 33.35 -7.82
CA PRO A 1099 -1.20 32.73 -6.77
C PRO A 1099 -1.57 31.26 -6.54
N ASN A 1100 -0.92 30.62 -5.55
CA ASN A 1100 -1.29 29.31 -4.99
C ASN A 1100 -1.28 28.17 -6.05
N HIS A 1101 -0.10 27.90 -6.59
CA HIS A 1101 0.15 26.79 -7.51
C HIS A 1101 0.56 25.52 -6.74
N GLN A 1102 -0.19 24.43 -6.91
CA GLN A 1102 0.06 23.14 -6.24
C GLN A 1102 0.21 22.01 -7.25
N LEU A 1103 1.05 21.02 -6.95
CA LEU A 1103 1.11 19.75 -7.66
C LEU A 1103 0.12 18.76 -7.03
N LEU A 1104 -0.94 18.42 -7.75
CA LEU A 1104 -2.03 17.58 -7.25
C LEU A 1104 -2.33 16.41 -8.21
N TRP A 1105 -2.76 15.28 -7.63
CA TRP A 1105 -2.98 14.03 -8.34
C TRP A 1105 -4.34 13.98 -9.05
N HIS A 1106 -4.32 13.58 -10.30
CA HIS A 1106 -5.52 13.24 -11.08
C HIS A 1106 -5.40 11.81 -11.64
N GLY A 1107 -6.34 10.95 -11.25
CA GLY A 1107 -6.46 9.57 -11.71
C GLY A 1107 -7.60 9.39 -12.70
N SER A 1108 -7.40 8.56 -13.71
CA SER A 1108 -8.40 8.27 -14.74
C SER A 1108 -8.17 6.88 -15.34
N SER A 1109 -9.13 6.36 -16.11
CA SER A 1109 -8.98 5.10 -16.83
C SER A 1109 -7.89 5.22 -17.90
N MET A 1110 -7.05 4.19 -18.05
CA MET A 1110 -5.93 4.18 -19.01
C MET A 1110 -6.40 4.38 -20.46
N SER A 1111 -7.65 4.01 -20.76
CA SER A 1111 -8.34 4.28 -22.03
C SER A 1111 -8.40 5.76 -22.42
N ASN A 1112 -8.49 6.66 -21.44
CA ASN A 1112 -8.76 8.07 -21.66
C ASN A 1112 -7.44 8.86 -21.86
N PHE A 1113 -6.28 8.27 -21.56
CA PHE A 1113 -4.99 8.97 -21.59
C PHE A 1113 -4.55 9.46 -22.98
N ILE A 1114 -4.93 8.80 -24.08
CA ILE A 1114 -4.66 9.34 -25.44
C ILE A 1114 -5.45 10.63 -25.69
N SER A 1115 -6.67 10.74 -25.15
CA SER A 1115 -7.46 11.97 -25.20
C SER A 1115 -6.90 13.04 -24.27
N ILE A 1116 -6.60 12.70 -23.01
CA ILE A 1116 -6.07 13.64 -22.02
C ILE A 1116 -4.69 14.17 -22.44
N LEU A 1117 -3.80 13.32 -22.96
CA LEU A 1117 -2.49 13.75 -23.45
C LEU A 1117 -2.56 14.57 -24.74
N SER A 1118 -3.62 14.44 -25.57
CA SER A 1118 -3.79 15.26 -26.78
C SER A 1118 -4.54 16.58 -26.55
N ARG A 1119 -5.53 16.60 -25.65
CA ARG A 1119 -6.39 17.76 -25.36
C ARG A 1119 -6.04 18.54 -24.08
N GLY A 1120 -5.40 17.89 -23.12
CA GLY A 1120 -5.33 18.36 -21.73
C GLY A 1120 -6.55 17.87 -20.93
N LEU A 1121 -6.57 18.16 -19.63
CA LEU A 1121 -7.74 17.90 -18.79
C LEU A 1121 -8.86 18.90 -19.11
N LEU A 1122 -10.09 18.38 -19.24
CA LEU A 1122 -11.28 19.15 -19.58
C LEU A 1122 -12.24 19.19 -18.39
N VAL A 1123 -12.94 20.31 -18.23
CA VAL A 1123 -14.03 20.46 -17.26
C VAL A 1123 -15.20 19.57 -17.68
N THR A 1124 -15.81 18.86 -16.73
CA THR A 1124 -17.04 18.09 -16.96
C THR A 1124 -18.14 19.03 -17.50
N PRO A 1125 -18.82 18.72 -18.61
CA PRO A 1125 -19.85 19.60 -19.17
C PRO A 1125 -21.06 19.80 -18.23
N PRO A 1126 -21.71 20.98 -18.23
CA PRO A 1126 -22.84 21.30 -17.35
C PRO A 1126 -24.08 20.42 -17.58
N GLU A 1127 -24.15 19.73 -18.72
CA GLU A 1127 -25.22 18.78 -19.02
C GLU A 1127 -25.00 17.39 -18.36
N VAL A 1128 -23.99 17.24 -17.50
CA VAL A 1128 -23.69 16.03 -16.71
C VAL A 1128 -24.02 16.25 -15.22
N PRO A 1129 -25.26 16.06 -14.77
CA PRO A 1129 -25.59 16.33 -13.37
C PRO A 1129 -24.95 15.31 -12.41
N TRP A 1130 -23.90 15.68 -11.68
CA TRP A 1130 -23.53 15.01 -10.41
C TRP A 1130 -23.29 13.47 -10.49
N THR A 1131 -22.29 13.01 -11.24
CA THR A 1131 -21.77 11.62 -11.13
C THR A 1131 -20.46 11.59 -10.33
N GLY A 1132 -20.49 11.15 -9.08
CA GLY A 1132 -19.30 11.06 -8.20
C GLY A 1132 -18.75 12.41 -7.72
N HIS A 1133 -19.03 13.49 -8.44
CA HIS A 1133 -18.83 14.87 -8.04
C HIS A 1133 -19.81 15.23 -6.90
N LEU A 1134 -19.32 15.26 -5.66
CA LEU A 1134 -20.11 15.62 -4.48
C LEU A 1134 -20.21 17.16 -4.28
N PHE A 1135 -19.42 17.93 -5.03
CA PHE A 1135 -19.21 19.37 -4.86
C PHE A 1135 -19.10 20.08 -6.24
N GLY A 1136 -20.03 19.77 -7.14
CA GLY A 1136 -20.22 20.53 -8.38
C GLY A 1136 -19.32 20.14 -9.55
N GLU A 1137 -19.49 20.87 -10.66
CA GLU A 1137 -18.75 20.69 -11.91
C GLU A 1137 -17.31 21.19 -11.80
N GLY A 1138 -16.34 20.43 -12.33
CA GLY A 1138 -14.94 20.87 -12.33
C GLY A 1138 -13.97 19.77 -12.70
N ILE A 1139 -12.68 20.12 -12.74
CA ILE A 1139 -11.59 19.15 -12.79
C ILE A 1139 -11.18 18.85 -11.35
N TYR A 1140 -11.33 17.58 -10.94
CA TYR A 1140 -11.08 17.13 -9.58
C TYR A 1140 -9.64 16.63 -9.39
N PHE A 1141 -9.05 16.99 -8.25
CA PHE A 1141 -7.70 16.60 -7.83
C PHE A 1141 -7.66 16.25 -6.33
N ALA A 1142 -6.62 15.51 -5.92
CA ALA A 1142 -6.30 15.24 -4.53
C ALA A 1142 -4.81 15.45 -4.23
N ASP A 1143 -4.46 15.77 -2.99
CA ASP A 1143 -3.08 15.89 -2.50
C ASP A 1143 -2.44 14.53 -2.11
N THR A 1144 -3.20 13.44 -2.24
CA THR A 1144 -2.78 12.08 -1.86
C THR A 1144 -2.88 11.10 -3.02
N PHE A 1145 -1.78 10.39 -3.32
CA PHE A 1145 -1.72 9.39 -4.39
C PHE A 1145 -2.78 8.28 -4.19
N LEU A 1146 -2.93 7.80 -2.94
CA LEU A 1146 -3.93 6.78 -2.57
C LEU A 1146 -5.35 7.10 -3.08
N LYS A 1147 -5.79 8.35 -2.96
CA LYS A 1147 -7.15 8.73 -3.38
C LYS A 1147 -7.30 8.64 -4.89
N SER A 1148 -6.44 9.33 -5.62
CA SER A 1148 -6.52 9.36 -7.09
C SER A 1148 -6.23 7.98 -7.72
N SER A 1149 -5.46 7.10 -7.06
CA SER A 1149 -5.20 5.74 -7.57
C SER A 1149 -6.46 4.86 -7.67
N HIS A 1150 -7.53 5.15 -6.92
CA HIS A 1150 -8.82 4.45 -7.05
C HIS A 1150 -9.53 4.69 -8.38
N TYR A 1151 -9.21 5.79 -9.07
CA TYR A 1151 -9.76 6.12 -10.40
C TYR A 1151 -8.93 5.50 -11.54
N CYS A 1152 -7.75 4.96 -11.22
CA CYS A 1152 -6.80 4.43 -12.20
C CYS A 1152 -7.13 2.98 -12.59
N HIS A 1153 -7.83 2.82 -13.71
CA HIS A 1153 -8.28 1.52 -14.22
C HIS A 1153 -7.50 1.10 -15.48
N ASN A 1154 -7.23 -0.19 -15.61
CA ASN A 1154 -6.75 -0.80 -16.86
C ASN A 1154 -7.65 -2.00 -17.19
N HIS A 1155 -8.21 -2.01 -18.41
CA HIS A 1155 -9.10 -3.06 -18.90
C HIS A 1155 -8.37 -4.15 -19.72
N ASN A 1156 -7.03 -4.15 -19.73
CA ASN A 1156 -6.20 -5.20 -20.32
C ASN A 1156 -6.06 -6.41 -19.37
N PRO A 1157 -6.64 -7.59 -19.66
CA PRO A 1157 -6.52 -8.77 -18.79
C PRO A 1157 -5.10 -9.37 -18.72
N LYS A 1158 -4.15 -8.83 -19.49
CA LYS A 1158 -2.73 -9.26 -19.50
C LYS A 1158 -1.78 -8.26 -18.82
N SER A 1159 -2.27 -7.17 -18.23
CA SER A 1159 -1.44 -6.11 -17.66
C SER A 1159 -2.08 -5.51 -16.41
N THR A 1160 -1.40 -5.61 -15.27
CA THR A 1160 -1.76 -4.94 -14.00
C THR A 1160 -1.27 -3.49 -13.92
N CYS A 1161 -0.69 -2.98 -15.03
CA CYS A 1161 -0.12 -1.65 -15.10
C CYS A 1161 -1.23 -0.57 -15.08
N LYS A 1162 -1.04 0.48 -14.29
CA LYS A 1162 -1.92 1.65 -14.16
C LYS A 1162 -1.12 2.93 -14.46
N VAL A 1163 -1.82 4.01 -14.77
CA VAL A 1163 -1.23 5.32 -15.09
C VAL A 1163 -1.97 6.41 -14.30
N MET A 1164 -1.22 7.37 -13.74
CA MET A 1164 -1.78 8.54 -13.06
C MET A 1164 -1.03 9.82 -13.43
N LEU A 1165 -1.68 10.97 -13.31
CA LEU A 1165 -1.09 12.29 -13.56
C LEU A 1165 -0.85 13.04 -12.24
N LEU A 1166 0.29 13.73 -12.17
CA LEU A 1166 0.54 14.81 -11.23
C LEU A 1166 0.54 16.12 -12.02
N CYS A 1167 -0.46 16.95 -11.78
CA CYS A 1167 -0.71 18.18 -12.53
C CYS A 1167 -0.39 19.40 -11.68
N GLU A 1168 0.10 20.45 -12.32
CA GLU A 1168 0.13 21.77 -11.71
C GLU A 1168 -1.26 22.42 -11.81
N VAL A 1169 -1.79 22.85 -10.67
CA VAL A 1169 -3.11 23.46 -10.53
C VAL A 1169 -2.95 24.82 -9.87
N ALA A 1170 -3.36 25.87 -10.58
CA ALA A 1170 -3.43 27.24 -10.08
C ALA A 1170 -4.75 27.43 -9.31
N LEU A 1171 -4.71 27.25 -7.99
CA LEU A 1171 -5.89 27.34 -7.14
C LEU A 1171 -6.35 28.78 -6.90
N GLY A 1172 -5.46 29.76 -7.03
CA GLY A 1172 -5.75 31.17 -6.74
C GLY A 1172 -6.25 31.33 -5.30
N ASN A 1173 -7.44 31.93 -5.16
CA ASN A 1173 -8.18 32.05 -3.91
C ASN A 1173 -9.24 30.91 -3.77
N PRO A 1174 -9.02 29.87 -2.95
CA PRO A 1174 -9.95 28.75 -2.78
C PRO A 1174 -11.06 29.03 -1.75
N LYS A 1175 -12.33 28.70 -2.07
CA LYS A 1175 -13.41 28.55 -1.08
C LYS A 1175 -13.17 27.25 -0.30
N ILE A 1176 -13.12 27.32 1.03
CA ILE A 1176 -12.72 26.19 1.89
C ILE A 1176 -13.93 25.63 2.66
N ASP A 1177 -14.01 24.31 2.79
CA ASP A 1177 -15.06 23.57 3.52
C ASP A 1177 -16.49 23.90 3.05
N VAL A 1178 -16.67 23.85 1.73
CA VAL A 1178 -17.96 24.09 1.06
C VAL A 1178 -18.96 22.98 1.41
N LYS A 1179 -20.18 23.34 1.83
CA LYS A 1179 -21.25 22.36 2.00
C LYS A 1179 -21.84 22.03 0.62
N HIS A 1180 -22.24 20.77 0.47
CA HIS A 1180 -23.01 20.32 -0.69
C HIS A 1180 -24.23 21.22 -0.94
N GLY A 1181 -24.24 21.91 -2.09
CA GLY A 1181 -25.25 22.91 -2.47
C GLY A 1181 -24.85 24.38 -2.32
N ASP A 1182 -23.74 24.71 -1.62
CA ASP A 1182 -23.18 26.08 -1.55
C ASP A 1182 -22.33 26.43 -2.80
N GLU A 1183 -22.57 25.74 -3.93
CA GLU A 1183 -21.78 25.76 -5.16
C GLU A 1183 -22.31 26.76 -6.20
N ASP A 1184 -23.62 26.95 -6.29
CA ASP A 1184 -24.26 27.90 -7.22
C ASP A 1184 -24.03 29.38 -6.84
N HIS A 1185 -23.39 29.62 -5.69
CA HIS A 1185 -23.12 30.93 -5.09
C HIS A 1185 -21.63 31.04 -4.70
N LEU A 1186 -20.79 31.30 -5.71
CA LEU A 1186 -19.39 31.69 -5.58
C LEU A 1186 -19.25 33.17 -5.94
N ASP A 1187 -18.54 33.95 -5.13
CA ASP A 1187 -18.16 35.33 -5.45
C ASP A 1187 -17.11 35.35 -6.59
N ASP A 1188 -17.08 36.41 -7.41
CA ASP A 1188 -16.13 36.54 -8.54
C ASP A 1188 -14.64 36.44 -8.12
N ASP A 1189 -14.33 36.72 -6.85
CA ASP A 1189 -13.00 36.61 -6.25
C ASP A 1189 -12.56 35.16 -5.91
N ILE A 1190 -13.40 34.15 -6.19
CA ILE A 1190 -13.14 32.73 -5.87
C ILE A 1190 -12.69 32.00 -7.15
N ASN A 1191 -11.57 31.27 -7.08
CA ASN A 1191 -10.98 30.62 -8.27
C ASN A 1191 -10.96 29.08 -8.19
N SER A 1192 -11.22 28.50 -7.02
CA SER A 1192 -11.27 27.04 -6.83
C SER A 1192 -12.03 26.69 -5.54
N LEU A 1193 -12.33 25.40 -5.35
CA LEU A 1193 -12.86 24.87 -4.09
C LEU A 1193 -11.81 23.95 -3.44
N LYS A 1194 -11.64 24.05 -2.12
CA LYS A 1194 -10.88 23.09 -1.30
C LYS A 1194 -11.79 22.47 -0.25
N ILE A 1195 -12.06 21.17 -0.39
CA ILE A 1195 -12.83 20.42 0.60
C ILE A 1195 -11.87 19.73 1.57
N LEU A 1196 -12.13 19.87 2.88
CA LEU A 1196 -11.30 19.29 3.93
C LEU A 1196 -11.70 17.82 4.18
N GLY A 1197 -10.69 16.95 4.25
CA GLY A 1197 -10.83 15.54 4.54
C GLY A 1197 -10.17 15.11 5.85
N GLN A 1198 -10.65 14.02 6.43
CA GLN A 1198 -10.18 13.49 7.72
C GLN A 1198 -8.70 13.09 7.71
N LYS A 1199 -8.11 12.85 6.54
CA LYS A 1199 -6.68 12.59 6.34
C LYS A 1199 -6.09 13.53 5.29
N ALA A 1200 -4.94 14.12 5.59
CA ALA A 1200 -4.19 14.99 4.69
C ALA A 1200 -2.68 14.88 4.96
N PRO A 1201 -1.81 15.26 3.99
CA PRO A 1201 -0.39 15.48 4.25
C PRO A 1201 -0.17 16.55 5.33
N VAL A 1202 0.91 16.43 6.12
CA VAL A 1202 1.34 17.49 7.04
C VAL A 1202 1.89 18.69 6.25
N PRO A 1203 1.29 19.90 6.34
CA PRO A 1203 1.67 21.05 5.50
C PRO A 1203 3.09 21.59 5.75
N ASP A 1204 3.65 21.37 6.94
CA ASP A 1204 4.98 21.89 7.31
C ASP A 1204 6.09 21.37 6.38
N PHE A 1205 5.86 20.22 5.73
CA PHE A 1205 6.77 19.56 4.77
C PHE A 1205 6.39 19.84 3.30
N ASP A 1206 5.65 20.93 3.03
CA ASP A 1206 5.37 21.40 1.68
C ASP A 1206 6.64 21.94 0.99
N GLY A 1207 7.09 21.25 -0.06
CA GLY A 1207 8.26 21.60 -0.86
C GLY A 1207 7.89 22.42 -2.10
N ARG A 1208 8.39 23.66 -2.20
CA ARG A 1208 8.26 24.52 -3.37
C ARG A 1208 9.36 24.18 -4.40
N LEU A 1209 8.94 23.90 -5.63
CA LEU A 1209 9.81 23.54 -6.76
C LEU A 1209 10.24 24.78 -7.59
N PRO A 1210 11.30 24.70 -8.42
CA PRO A 1210 11.91 25.88 -9.07
C PRO A 1210 11.02 26.59 -10.11
N PHE A 1211 9.86 26.02 -10.44
CA PHE A 1211 8.83 26.61 -11.30
C PHE A 1211 7.64 27.18 -10.51
N GLY A 1212 7.77 27.35 -9.18
CA GLY A 1212 6.81 28.02 -8.29
C GLY A 1212 5.69 27.14 -7.70
N ALA A 1213 5.61 25.87 -8.10
CA ALA A 1213 4.58 24.96 -7.61
C ALA A 1213 4.99 24.24 -6.31
N VAL A 1214 4.03 24.07 -5.40
CA VAL A 1214 4.20 23.35 -4.12
C VAL A 1214 3.80 21.88 -4.25
N LEU A 1215 4.58 20.98 -3.66
CA LEU A 1215 4.27 19.55 -3.50
C LEU A 1215 4.44 19.14 -2.03
N SER A 1216 3.39 18.60 -1.41
CA SER A 1216 3.46 18.10 -0.04
C SER A 1216 4.33 16.86 0.06
N LEU A 1217 5.41 16.92 0.85
CA LEU A 1217 6.29 15.75 1.11
C LEU A 1217 5.98 15.07 2.46
N GLY A 1218 5.11 15.67 3.28
CA GLY A 1218 4.74 15.16 4.61
C GLY A 1218 3.86 13.92 4.57
N GLN A 1219 3.98 13.08 5.61
CA GLN A 1219 3.13 11.90 5.81
C GLN A 1219 1.64 12.25 5.89
N VAL A 1220 0.78 11.35 5.42
CA VAL A 1220 -0.67 11.50 5.52
C VAL A 1220 -1.14 11.14 6.94
N GLN A 1221 -1.52 12.16 7.72
CA GLN A 1221 -1.99 12.01 9.10
C GLN A 1221 -3.49 12.30 9.23
N LYS A 1222 -4.09 11.93 10.37
CA LYS A 1222 -5.49 12.25 10.67
C LYS A 1222 -5.59 13.70 11.16
N MET A 1223 -6.33 14.53 10.44
CA MET A 1223 -6.54 15.93 10.80
C MET A 1223 -7.67 16.08 11.82
N LEU A 1224 -7.49 17.01 12.77
CA LEU A 1224 -8.49 17.37 13.77
C LEU A 1224 -9.15 18.70 13.36
N TYR A 1225 -10.40 18.62 12.93
CA TYR A 1225 -11.21 19.78 12.54
C TYR A 1225 -12.48 19.86 13.40
N HIS A 1226 -12.96 21.08 13.64
CA HIS A 1226 -14.23 21.36 14.31
C HIS A 1226 -15.04 22.36 13.46
N PRO A 1227 -16.13 21.93 12.80
CA PRO A 1227 -16.68 20.57 12.76
C PRO A 1227 -15.75 19.54 12.08
N PRO A 1228 -15.92 18.23 12.35
CA PRO A 1228 -15.10 17.18 11.74
C PRO A 1228 -15.36 17.06 10.23
N ALA A 1229 -14.29 16.81 9.47
CA ALA A 1229 -14.35 16.66 8.01
C ALA A 1229 -15.26 15.50 7.57
N ARG A 1230 -16.06 15.76 6.53
CA ARG A 1230 -17.09 14.84 6.01
C ARG A 1230 -16.55 13.75 5.07
N ILE A 1231 -15.42 14.01 4.41
CA ILE A 1231 -14.79 13.09 3.44
C ILE A 1231 -13.46 12.53 3.99
N ALA A 1232 -13.02 11.38 3.47
CA ALA A 1232 -11.85 10.68 4.02
C ALA A 1232 -10.51 11.40 3.76
N HIS A 1233 -10.38 12.07 2.60
CA HIS A 1233 -9.19 12.84 2.20
C HIS A 1233 -9.63 14.09 1.43
N ASN A 1234 -8.79 15.13 1.39
CA ASN A 1234 -9.07 16.41 0.74
C ASN A 1234 -9.53 16.28 -0.73
N GLU A 1235 -10.18 17.32 -1.25
CA GLU A 1235 -10.47 17.53 -2.68
C GLU A 1235 -10.16 18.96 -3.09
N TYR A 1236 -9.68 19.11 -4.32
CA TYR A 1236 -9.41 20.40 -4.95
C TYR A 1236 -10.11 20.41 -6.31
N ILE A 1237 -10.90 21.45 -6.56
CA ILE A 1237 -11.79 21.52 -7.72
C ILE A 1237 -11.56 22.86 -8.42
N VAL A 1238 -11.32 22.81 -9.73
CA VAL A 1238 -11.16 23.99 -10.59
C VAL A 1238 -12.16 23.98 -11.73
N HIS A 1239 -12.79 25.13 -11.98
CA HIS A 1239 -13.87 25.27 -12.96
C HIS A 1239 -13.38 25.72 -14.35
N ASN A 1240 -12.08 26.03 -14.50
CA ASN A 1240 -11.47 26.43 -15.77
C ASN A 1240 -10.20 25.60 -16.06
N SER A 1241 -10.20 24.87 -17.18
CA SER A 1241 -9.05 24.05 -17.65
C SER A 1241 -7.77 24.86 -17.91
N SER A 1242 -7.88 26.19 -18.04
CA SER A 1242 -6.73 27.09 -18.13
C SER A 1242 -5.86 27.08 -16.86
N GLN A 1243 -6.46 26.79 -15.71
CA GLN A 1243 -5.80 26.72 -14.40
C GLN A 1243 -4.89 25.48 -14.24
N VAL A 1244 -4.91 24.57 -15.21
CA VAL A 1244 -4.24 23.26 -15.13
C VAL A 1244 -3.17 23.16 -16.21
N ALA A 1245 -2.01 22.61 -15.85
CA ALA A 1245 -1.05 22.07 -16.81
C ALA A 1245 -0.49 20.72 -16.32
N ILE A 1246 -0.31 19.77 -17.24
CA ILE A 1246 0.28 18.47 -16.88
C ILE A 1246 1.79 18.66 -16.61
N ARG A 1247 2.33 17.93 -15.62
CA ARG A 1247 3.75 17.99 -15.23
C ARG A 1247 4.43 16.63 -15.19
N TYR A 1248 3.81 15.65 -14.52
CA TYR A 1248 4.35 14.30 -14.44
C TYR A 1248 3.27 13.26 -14.73
N LEU A 1249 3.71 12.16 -15.33
CA LEU A 1249 2.93 10.96 -15.55
C LEU A 1249 3.64 9.80 -14.85
N VAL A 1250 2.91 9.08 -13.99
CA VAL A 1250 3.43 7.97 -13.18
C VAL A 1250 2.82 6.67 -13.69
N LEU A 1251 3.69 5.74 -14.07
CA LEU A 1251 3.37 4.38 -14.46
C LEU A 1251 3.63 3.47 -13.26
N PHE A 1252 2.64 2.70 -12.82
CA PHE A 1252 2.72 1.86 -11.62
C PHE A 1252 2.00 0.52 -11.82
N ASN A 1253 2.20 -0.45 -10.93
CA ASN A 1253 1.36 -1.65 -10.85
C ASN A 1253 0.37 -1.48 -9.71
N GLY A 1254 -0.86 -1.97 -9.86
CA GLY A 1254 -1.90 -1.78 -8.85
C GLY A 1254 -2.64 -3.02 -8.44
#